data_AF-A0A395HG69-F1
#
_entry.id   AF-A0A395HG69-F1
#
_cell.length_a   1.000
_cell.length_b   1.000
_cell.length_c   1.000
_cell.angle_alpha   90.00
_cell.angle_beta   90.00
_cell.angle_gamma   90.00
#
_symmetry.space_group_name_H-M   'P 1'
#
loop_
_entity.id
_entity.type
_entity.pdbx_description
1 polymer ?
#
loop_
_entity_poly.entity_id
_entity_poly.type
_entity_poly.pdbx_seq_one_letter_code
_entity_poly.pdbx_strand_id
1 'polypeptide(L)'
;MLCKSLLIAALGLLAQAGPISKRDGATVLTDLKTVGTDVTTLKTDVTNWTGDLLAALGILSDYNAVKSALDTAITDTAAASAFSTSESSSITSEVSTLAVLIVATLNEIIAKESTAASAGVTSTLLSSIETLKTGTDQLGADLEAKATSTDKTTIASAIASVDAAFSSAIAAYDRWNNALEDGSYFIDADPDLFEHLLRYLRRGIFPIFYDRQKGHDYPKYFALLEEAKYFGIGELVTWLENGTYLRAVDIGYQPISTEISQLTEQLAEIKRYYEIANEERRTDASAEDDFRFAIFKEEVTAKVAQLNDLKLARSIALAVDQDGLLITSLQTEESQARNDRHLAQRASRGQALPIAQHTPVAPEGESGMAIRTLGYTHGEEADHQSDAADSFSTYTERQEEALQSFNSEAKCSVCYDAFPQAEVTCLDCGHTYCNGCIRDLFLRATKDQSLFPPRCCRQPIDLSRVETLLLNDELQEFRSAEIEFSTTDRTYCSNPECGKSISPAHITSDQAHCAACDNLSCTMCKNVYHADDCPEDAALQATLELAWSEGWQRCFSCKAIVQLGVGCYHMTCKCRAEFCYVCGAKWKTCACDRWDEERLVARAEEVVDREAVAPLPRPERHLRVVQMQEHLRRNHECEHSRRFERIEGGGRRGFECEVCQTRHKKYILQCRRCHLRVCEHCRRNRI
;
A
#
# COMPACT_ATOMS: atom_id res chain seq x y z
N MET A 1 -23.36 36.23 -33.30
CA MET A 1 -23.72 35.30 -34.39
C MET A 1 -22.99 35.64 -35.69
N LEU A 2 -21.65 35.67 -35.67
CA LEU A 2 -20.81 35.94 -36.85
C LEU A 2 -19.67 34.90 -37.02
N CYS A 3 -19.55 33.92 -36.13
CA CYS A 3 -18.62 32.77 -36.30
C CYS A 3 -19.25 31.54 -36.97
N LYS A 4 -20.58 31.52 -37.18
CA LYS A 4 -21.25 30.41 -37.90
C LYS A 4 -21.28 30.59 -39.42
N SER A 5 -20.89 31.75 -39.94
CA SER A 5 -20.91 32.05 -41.38
C SER A 5 -19.54 31.97 -42.07
N LEU A 6 -18.45 31.81 -41.30
CA LEU A 6 -17.10 31.60 -41.85
C LEU A 6 -16.77 30.12 -42.12
N LEU A 7 -17.53 29.18 -41.54
CA LEU A 7 -17.35 27.74 -41.73
C LEU A 7 -18.05 27.17 -42.98
N ILE A 8 -18.90 27.95 -43.64
CA ILE A 8 -19.62 27.50 -44.86
C ILE A 8 -18.97 28.05 -46.14
N ALA A 9 -18.09 29.05 -46.05
CA ALA A 9 -17.31 29.56 -47.18
C ALA A 9 -16.00 28.79 -47.46
N ALA A 10 -15.59 27.88 -46.56
CA ALA A 10 -14.44 26.98 -46.78
C ALA A 10 -14.83 25.63 -47.40
N LEU A 11 -16.11 25.40 -47.71
CA LEU A 11 -16.63 24.12 -48.24
C LEU A 11 -16.92 24.13 -49.76
N GLY A 12 -16.33 25.05 -50.51
CA GLY A 12 -16.53 25.07 -51.95
C GLY A 12 -15.49 25.88 -52.70
N LEU A 13 -14.27 25.35 -52.82
CA LEU A 13 -13.33 25.57 -53.94
C LEU A 13 -12.01 24.84 -53.66
N LEU A 14 -11.92 23.61 -54.17
CA LEU A 14 -10.77 23.00 -54.85
C LEU A 14 -10.97 21.47 -54.89
N ALA A 15 -12.03 21.05 -55.58
CA ALA A 15 -11.99 19.80 -56.31
C ALA A 15 -11.06 20.00 -57.52
N GLN A 16 -9.75 19.92 -57.27
CA GLN A 16 -8.78 19.46 -58.25
C GLN A 16 -8.16 18.21 -57.65
N ALA A 17 -8.87 17.08 -57.80
CA ALA A 17 -8.23 15.78 -57.74
C ALA A 17 -7.31 15.70 -58.97
N GLY A 18 -6.08 16.21 -58.81
CA GLY A 18 -4.97 15.73 -59.63
C GLY A 18 -4.84 14.22 -59.40
N PRO A 19 -4.39 13.45 -60.41
CA PRO A 19 -4.15 12.03 -60.21
C PRO A 19 -3.21 11.86 -59.02
N ILE A 20 -3.70 11.23 -57.94
CA ILE A 20 -2.83 10.71 -56.89
C ILE A 20 -1.94 9.69 -57.60
N SER A 21 -0.71 10.09 -57.91
CA SER A 21 0.34 9.16 -58.30
C SER A 21 0.38 8.10 -57.20
N LYS A 22 0.06 6.86 -57.55
CA LYS A 22 0.25 5.72 -56.66
C LYS A 22 1.71 5.75 -56.20
N ARG A 23 1.95 5.76 -54.89
CA ARG A 23 3.31 5.59 -54.36
C ARG A 23 3.81 4.20 -54.76
N ASP A 24 5.06 4.11 -55.21
CA ASP A 24 5.66 2.88 -55.76
C ASP A 24 6.57 2.19 -54.73
N GLY A 25 7.03 0.97 -55.03
CA GLY A 25 7.90 0.22 -54.11
C GLY A 25 9.24 0.91 -53.83
N ALA A 26 9.64 1.90 -54.65
CA ALA A 26 10.87 2.66 -54.44
C ALA A 26 10.73 3.70 -53.31
N THR A 27 9.54 4.29 -53.13
CA THR A 27 9.23 5.13 -51.96
C THR A 27 9.34 4.32 -50.67
N VAL A 28 8.67 3.16 -50.61
CA VAL A 28 8.72 2.25 -49.45
C VAL A 28 10.16 1.84 -49.12
N LEU A 29 10.97 1.51 -50.13
CA LEU A 29 12.38 1.17 -49.94
C LEU A 29 13.22 2.34 -49.38
N THR A 30 12.89 3.58 -49.76
CA THR A 30 13.57 4.78 -49.26
C THR A 30 13.21 5.04 -47.79
N ASP A 31 11.94 4.84 -47.44
CA ASP A 31 11.47 4.99 -46.07
C ASP A 31 12.13 3.95 -45.15
N LEU A 32 12.20 2.68 -45.56
CA LEU A 32 12.87 1.61 -44.80
C LEU A 32 14.35 1.92 -44.54
N LYS A 33 15.06 2.52 -45.51
CA LYS A 33 16.45 2.96 -45.32
C LYS A 33 16.59 4.13 -44.36
N THR A 34 15.59 5.01 -44.34
CA THR A 34 15.52 6.12 -43.38
C THR A 34 15.33 5.56 -41.98
N VAL A 35 14.40 4.62 -41.78
CA VAL A 35 14.24 3.89 -40.51
C VAL A 35 15.55 3.22 -40.10
N GLY A 36 16.24 2.53 -41.02
CA GLY A 36 17.53 1.91 -40.72
C GLY A 36 18.63 2.89 -40.29
N THR A 37 18.63 4.09 -40.88
CA THR A 37 19.57 5.16 -40.50
C THR A 37 19.28 5.66 -39.09
N ASP A 38 18.02 5.96 -38.78
CA ASP A 38 17.61 6.47 -37.47
C ASP A 38 17.81 5.42 -36.37
N VAL A 39 17.53 4.14 -36.64
CA VAL A 39 17.79 3.04 -35.69
C VAL A 39 19.29 2.87 -35.43
N THR A 40 20.15 3.15 -36.42
CA THR A 40 21.61 3.11 -36.23
C THR A 40 22.11 4.25 -35.33
N THR A 41 21.55 5.44 -35.50
CA THR A 41 21.83 6.58 -34.62
C THR A 41 21.40 6.27 -33.19
N LEU A 42 20.15 5.83 -33.01
CA LEU A 42 19.60 5.42 -31.71
C LEU A 42 20.47 4.37 -31.04
N LYS A 43 20.90 3.34 -31.78
CA LYS A 43 21.80 2.30 -31.26
C LYS A 43 23.11 2.88 -30.72
N THR A 44 23.72 3.78 -31.49
CA THR A 44 25.00 4.39 -31.13
C THR A 44 24.89 5.18 -29.83
N ASP A 45 23.82 5.97 -29.70
CA ASP A 45 23.59 6.81 -28.53
C ASP A 45 23.21 5.98 -27.29
N VAL A 46 22.39 4.94 -27.45
CA VAL A 46 22.10 3.96 -26.39
C VAL A 46 23.37 3.24 -25.92
N THR A 47 24.20 2.74 -26.83
CA THR A 47 25.45 2.05 -26.46
C THR A 47 26.39 2.98 -25.65
N ASN A 48 26.49 4.25 -26.03
CA ASN A 48 27.35 5.23 -25.36
C ASN A 48 26.77 5.81 -24.06
N TRP A 49 25.50 5.56 -23.78
CA TRP A 49 24.83 6.13 -22.62
C TRP A 49 25.32 5.53 -21.30
N THR A 50 25.54 6.40 -20.31
CA THR A 50 26.10 6.05 -19.00
C THR A 50 25.20 6.41 -17.82
N GLY A 51 23.94 6.80 -18.08
CA GLY A 51 22.95 7.16 -17.04
C GLY A 51 22.73 8.66 -16.87
N ASP A 52 23.39 9.50 -17.66
CA ASP A 52 23.17 10.94 -17.66
C ASP A 52 21.81 11.31 -18.28
N LEU A 53 21.02 12.14 -17.58
CA LEU A 53 19.68 12.56 -18.02
C LEU A 53 19.70 13.45 -19.26
N LEU A 54 20.75 14.25 -19.46
CA LEU A 54 20.86 15.14 -20.61
C LEU A 54 21.17 14.33 -21.89
N ALA A 55 21.99 13.29 -21.78
CA ALA A 55 22.17 12.30 -22.85
C ALA A 55 20.90 11.47 -23.10
N ALA A 56 20.08 11.19 -22.07
CA ALA A 56 18.80 10.50 -22.23
C ALA A 56 17.78 11.32 -23.07
N LEU A 57 17.84 12.65 -23.02
CA LEU A 57 17.05 13.51 -23.92
C LEU A 57 17.46 13.35 -25.38
N GLY A 58 18.75 13.12 -25.66
CA GLY A 58 19.24 12.79 -27.01
C GLY A 58 18.64 11.48 -27.51
N ILE A 59 18.65 10.44 -26.67
CA ILE A 59 18.02 9.14 -26.96
C ILE A 59 16.52 9.28 -27.21
N LEU A 60 15.82 10.12 -26.44
CA LEU A 60 14.40 10.40 -26.65
C LEU A 60 14.16 11.11 -28.00
N SER A 61 15.06 12.02 -28.40
CA SER A 61 15.02 12.65 -29.73
C SER A 61 15.20 11.61 -30.84
N ASP A 62 16.16 10.70 -30.71
CA ASP A 62 16.40 9.62 -31.67
C ASP A 62 15.21 8.65 -31.76
N TYR A 63 14.61 8.30 -30.62
CA TYR A 63 13.37 7.53 -30.56
C TYR A 63 12.24 8.20 -31.36
N ASN A 64 12.05 9.51 -31.19
CA ASN A 64 11.02 10.25 -31.92
C ASN A 64 11.31 10.30 -33.43
N ALA A 65 12.58 10.37 -33.83
CA ALA A 65 12.99 10.27 -35.23
C ALA A 65 12.63 8.90 -35.82
N VAL A 66 13.00 7.80 -35.14
CA VAL A 66 12.63 6.43 -35.53
C VAL A 66 11.12 6.28 -35.65
N LYS A 67 10.36 6.76 -34.65
CA LYS A 67 8.90 6.69 -34.66
C LYS A 67 8.32 7.44 -35.86
N SER A 68 8.81 8.65 -36.13
CA SER A 68 8.34 9.46 -37.27
C SER A 68 8.65 8.81 -38.62
N ALA A 69 9.84 8.22 -38.77
CA ALA A 69 10.22 7.49 -39.98
C ALA A 69 9.36 6.22 -40.16
N LEU A 70 9.08 5.51 -39.06
CA LEU A 70 8.21 4.34 -39.04
C LEU A 70 6.76 4.68 -39.44
N ASP A 71 6.17 5.73 -38.86
CA ASP A 71 4.82 6.20 -39.20
C ASP A 71 4.71 6.58 -40.70
N THR A 72 5.78 7.18 -41.24
CA THR A 72 5.88 7.52 -42.66
C THR A 72 5.91 6.25 -43.52
N ALA A 73 6.78 5.29 -43.18
CA ALA A 73 6.88 4.01 -43.88
C ALA A 73 5.55 3.22 -43.87
N ILE A 74 4.81 3.23 -42.75
CA ILE A 74 3.47 2.62 -42.65
C ILE A 74 2.50 3.29 -43.62
N THR A 75 2.43 4.62 -43.58
CA THR A 75 1.53 5.41 -44.44
C THR A 75 1.80 5.16 -45.92
N ASP A 76 3.07 5.11 -46.30
CA ASP A 76 3.51 4.95 -47.68
C ASP A 76 3.33 3.50 -48.16
N THR A 77 3.58 2.51 -47.30
CA THR A 77 3.32 1.08 -47.59
C THR A 77 1.82 0.78 -47.74
N ALA A 78 0.98 1.36 -46.88
CA ALA A 78 -0.47 1.22 -46.97
C ALA A 78 -1.00 1.77 -48.30
N ALA A 79 -0.47 2.93 -48.73
CA ALA A 79 -0.83 3.60 -49.98
C ALA A 79 -0.26 2.92 -51.25
N ALA A 80 0.75 2.07 -51.12
CA ALA A 80 1.36 1.35 -52.24
C ALA A 80 0.45 0.25 -52.79
N SER A 81 0.55 -0.05 -54.09
CA SER A 81 -0.04 -1.27 -54.66
C SER A 81 0.78 -2.52 -54.30
N ALA A 82 0.26 -3.71 -54.59
CA ALA A 82 1.06 -4.94 -54.47
C ALA A 82 2.38 -4.81 -55.24
N PHE A 83 3.47 -5.29 -54.63
CA PHE A 83 4.82 -5.12 -55.16
C PHE A 83 5.06 -6.01 -56.38
N SER A 84 5.78 -5.49 -57.37
CA SER A 84 6.36 -6.34 -58.41
C SER A 84 7.42 -7.27 -57.83
N THR A 85 7.80 -8.32 -58.58
CA THR A 85 8.82 -9.28 -58.13
C THR A 85 10.14 -8.60 -57.76
N SER A 86 10.61 -7.61 -58.54
CA SER A 86 11.85 -6.90 -58.27
C SER A 86 11.78 -5.95 -57.07
N GLU A 87 10.64 -5.27 -56.89
CA GLU A 87 10.41 -4.41 -55.71
C GLU A 87 10.33 -5.26 -54.45
N SER A 88 9.57 -6.36 -54.50
CA SER A 88 9.42 -7.32 -53.40
C SER A 88 10.76 -7.91 -52.97
N SER A 89 11.63 -8.30 -53.91
CA SER A 89 12.97 -8.81 -53.58
C SER A 89 13.87 -7.74 -52.92
N SER A 90 13.82 -6.51 -53.41
CA SER A 90 14.62 -5.39 -52.87
C SER A 90 14.18 -5.00 -51.47
N ILE A 91 12.87 -4.90 -51.26
CA ILE A 91 12.25 -4.62 -49.96
C ILE A 91 12.55 -5.75 -48.98
N THR A 92 12.46 -7.02 -49.39
CA THR A 92 12.76 -8.17 -48.52
C THR A 92 14.22 -8.19 -48.05
N SER A 93 15.16 -7.81 -48.92
CA SER A 93 16.58 -7.68 -48.56
C SER A 93 16.80 -6.56 -47.53
N GLU A 94 16.12 -5.42 -47.70
CA GLU A 94 16.20 -4.29 -46.76
C GLU A 94 15.55 -4.65 -45.41
N VAL A 95 14.37 -5.27 -45.42
CA VAL A 95 13.68 -5.77 -44.22
C VAL A 95 14.55 -6.74 -43.43
N SER A 96 15.25 -7.65 -44.11
CA SER A 96 16.17 -8.58 -43.45
C SER A 96 17.35 -7.86 -42.80
N THR A 97 17.87 -6.82 -43.43
CA THR A 97 18.96 -5.98 -42.89
C THR A 97 18.49 -5.19 -41.68
N LEU A 98 17.31 -4.58 -41.79
CA LEU A 98 16.68 -3.80 -40.72
C LEU A 98 16.33 -4.68 -39.51
N ALA A 99 15.84 -5.91 -39.74
CA ALA A 99 15.54 -6.85 -38.66
C ALA A 99 16.79 -7.17 -37.82
N VAL A 100 17.94 -7.45 -38.46
CA VAL A 100 19.21 -7.68 -37.74
C VAL A 100 19.63 -6.45 -36.94
N LEU A 101 19.46 -5.25 -37.50
CA LEU A 101 19.78 -4.00 -36.83
C LEU A 101 18.88 -3.76 -35.61
N ILE A 102 17.56 -3.88 -35.76
CA ILE A 102 16.58 -3.71 -34.67
C ILE A 102 16.86 -4.68 -33.53
N VAL A 103 17.09 -5.96 -33.83
CA VAL A 103 17.42 -6.97 -32.81
C VAL A 103 18.68 -6.58 -32.05
N ALA A 104 19.73 -6.11 -32.75
CA ALA A 104 20.96 -5.66 -32.12
C ALA A 104 20.72 -4.42 -31.23
N THR A 105 19.93 -3.45 -31.67
CA THR A 105 19.59 -2.25 -30.89
C THR A 105 18.79 -2.60 -29.64
N LEU A 106 17.81 -3.50 -29.72
CA LEU A 106 17.03 -3.94 -28.57
C LEU A 106 17.88 -4.68 -27.53
N ASN A 107 18.88 -5.47 -27.97
CA ASN A 107 19.83 -6.10 -27.05
C ASN A 107 20.72 -5.06 -26.33
N GLU A 108 21.12 -3.99 -27.02
CA GLU A 108 21.84 -2.87 -26.38
C GLU A 108 20.96 -2.16 -25.36
N ILE A 109 19.67 -1.96 -25.66
CA ILE A 109 18.70 -1.39 -24.70
C ILE A 109 18.57 -2.29 -23.47
N ILE A 110 18.38 -3.61 -23.64
CA ILE A 110 18.34 -4.57 -22.52
C ILE A 110 19.59 -4.49 -21.65
N ALA A 111 20.77 -4.36 -22.25
CA ALA A 111 22.03 -4.22 -21.51
C ALA A 111 22.11 -2.94 -20.66
N LYS A 112 21.28 -1.93 -20.94
CA LYS A 112 21.20 -0.66 -20.20
C LYS A 112 20.06 -0.61 -19.18
N GLU A 113 19.39 -1.74 -18.90
CA GLU A 113 18.28 -1.81 -17.94
C GLU A 113 18.67 -1.24 -16.57
N SER A 114 19.75 -1.75 -15.95
CA SER A 114 20.21 -1.26 -14.64
C SER A 114 20.57 0.24 -14.65
N THR A 115 21.15 0.73 -15.74
CA THR A 115 21.44 2.17 -15.94
C THR A 115 20.14 2.98 -16.00
N ALA A 116 19.13 2.47 -16.72
CA ALA A 116 17.81 3.09 -16.80
C ALA A 116 17.06 3.10 -15.48
N ALA A 117 17.16 2.03 -14.69
CA ALA A 117 16.63 1.97 -13.34
C ALA A 117 17.29 3.02 -12.44
N SER A 118 18.62 3.14 -12.48
CA SER A 118 19.36 4.13 -11.69
C SER A 118 19.04 5.58 -12.07
N ALA A 119 18.72 5.83 -13.34
CA ALA A 119 18.34 7.14 -13.86
C ALA A 119 16.83 7.44 -13.76
N GLY A 120 16.02 6.50 -13.24
CA GLY A 120 14.57 6.71 -13.05
C GLY A 120 13.76 6.82 -14.33
N VAL A 121 14.23 6.26 -15.46
CA VAL A 121 13.59 6.39 -16.79
C VAL A 121 12.95 5.10 -17.32
N THR A 122 12.91 4.04 -16.51
CA THR A 122 12.45 2.70 -16.91
C THR A 122 11.03 2.70 -17.49
N SER A 123 10.07 3.40 -16.88
CA SER A 123 8.69 3.45 -17.37
C SER A 123 8.54 4.18 -18.71
N THR A 124 9.32 5.24 -18.90
CA THR A 124 9.34 5.99 -20.17
C THR A 124 9.91 5.13 -21.28
N LEU A 125 11.00 4.39 -21.02
CA LEU A 125 11.58 3.46 -21.98
C LEU A 125 10.65 2.30 -22.31
N LEU A 126 9.95 1.73 -21.32
CA LEU A 126 8.95 0.69 -21.55
C LEU A 126 7.86 1.17 -22.51
N SER A 127 7.28 2.34 -22.24
CA SER A 127 6.25 2.94 -23.10
C SER A 127 6.76 3.20 -24.53
N SER A 128 8.01 3.66 -24.67
CA SER A 128 8.67 3.84 -25.96
C SER A 128 8.83 2.50 -26.71
N ILE A 129 9.30 1.44 -26.04
CA ILE A 129 9.50 0.12 -26.65
C ILE A 129 8.15 -0.47 -27.13
N GLU A 130 7.10 -0.38 -26.31
CA GLU A 130 5.74 -0.84 -26.67
C GLU A 130 5.17 -0.08 -27.87
N THR A 131 5.42 1.24 -27.94
CA THR A 131 5.01 2.07 -29.07
C THR A 131 5.74 1.67 -30.35
N LEU A 132 7.06 1.45 -30.31
CA LEU A 132 7.81 0.98 -31.48
C LEU A 132 7.39 -0.42 -31.91
N LYS A 133 7.11 -1.32 -30.96
CA LYS A 133 6.61 -2.66 -31.27
C LYS A 133 5.32 -2.55 -32.08
N THR A 134 4.34 -1.80 -31.58
CA THR A 134 3.04 -1.62 -32.25
C THR A 134 3.20 -1.11 -33.69
N GLY A 135 4.05 -0.11 -33.91
CA GLY A 135 4.33 0.39 -35.26
C GLY A 135 5.05 -0.63 -36.14
N THR A 136 5.99 -1.40 -35.59
CA THR A 136 6.77 -2.40 -36.33
C THR A 136 5.89 -3.58 -36.75
N ASP A 137 4.98 -4.03 -35.89
CA ASP A 137 3.99 -5.08 -36.19
C ASP A 137 3.08 -4.63 -37.35
N GLN A 138 2.59 -3.39 -37.30
CA GLN A 138 1.74 -2.83 -38.35
C GLN A 138 2.50 -2.75 -39.69
N LEU A 139 3.72 -2.21 -39.69
CA LEU A 139 4.55 -2.14 -40.89
C LEU A 139 4.84 -3.55 -41.45
N GLY A 140 5.16 -4.50 -40.58
CA GLY A 140 5.42 -5.89 -40.95
C GLY A 140 4.22 -6.54 -41.64
N ALA A 141 3.02 -6.38 -41.07
CA ALA A 141 1.77 -6.87 -41.65
C ALA A 141 1.46 -6.22 -43.00
N ASP A 142 1.66 -4.90 -43.12
CA ASP A 142 1.45 -4.18 -44.37
C ASP A 142 2.44 -4.63 -45.46
N LEU A 143 3.71 -4.84 -45.13
CA LEU A 143 4.71 -5.35 -46.08
C LEU A 143 4.39 -6.78 -46.52
N GLU A 144 4.00 -7.67 -45.60
CA GLU A 144 3.62 -9.06 -45.93
C GLU A 144 2.37 -9.10 -46.84
N ALA A 145 1.41 -8.21 -46.63
CA ALA A 145 0.21 -8.12 -47.47
C ALA A 145 0.55 -7.75 -48.92
N LYS A 146 1.57 -6.91 -49.13
CA LYS A 146 1.98 -6.38 -50.46
C LYS A 146 3.05 -7.21 -51.15
N ALA A 147 3.81 -8.05 -50.43
CA ALA A 147 4.89 -8.87 -50.97
C ALA A 147 4.42 -10.05 -51.84
N THR A 148 5.31 -10.58 -52.68
CA THR A 148 5.05 -11.78 -53.48
C THR A 148 5.06 -13.05 -52.63
N SER A 149 4.42 -14.12 -53.10
CA SER A 149 4.28 -15.38 -52.34
C SER A 149 5.60 -16.01 -51.90
N THR A 150 6.69 -15.79 -52.65
CA THR A 150 8.03 -16.29 -52.30
C THR A 150 8.60 -15.51 -51.11
N ASP A 151 8.51 -14.19 -51.15
CA ASP A 151 9.13 -13.27 -50.20
C ASP A 151 8.38 -13.17 -48.86
N LYS A 152 7.06 -13.44 -48.87
CA LYS A 152 6.24 -13.45 -47.65
C LYS A 152 6.83 -14.32 -46.54
N THR A 153 7.36 -15.49 -46.88
CA THR A 153 7.94 -16.41 -45.89
C THR A 153 9.20 -15.85 -45.22
N THR A 154 10.04 -15.16 -45.98
CA THR A 154 11.25 -14.50 -45.48
C THR A 154 10.90 -13.30 -44.61
N ILE A 155 9.94 -12.47 -45.05
CA ILE A 155 9.45 -11.32 -44.27
C ILE A 155 8.82 -11.79 -42.96
N ALA A 156 7.96 -12.82 -42.99
CA ALA A 156 7.36 -13.38 -41.79
C ALA A 156 8.41 -13.92 -40.80
N SER A 157 9.49 -14.54 -41.30
CA SER A 157 10.59 -15.01 -40.44
C SER A 157 11.36 -13.86 -39.81
N ALA A 158 11.58 -12.76 -40.55
CA ALA A 158 12.21 -11.55 -40.04
C ALA A 158 11.33 -10.86 -38.97
N ILE A 159 10.03 -10.74 -39.22
CA ILE A 159 9.04 -10.21 -38.26
C ILE A 159 9.08 -11.03 -36.97
N ALA A 160 9.01 -12.37 -37.07
CA ALA A 160 9.05 -13.24 -35.89
C ALA A 160 10.32 -13.06 -35.04
N SER A 161 11.48 -12.83 -35.68
CA SER A 161 12.73 -12.54 -34.96
C SER A 161 12.69 -11.19 -34.25
N VAL A 162 12.11 -10.17 -34.89
CA VAL A 162 11.97 -8.82 -34.32
C VAL A 162 10.96 -8.83 -33.17
N ASP A 163 9.84 -9.53 -33.32
CA ASP A 163 8.84 -9.73 -32.27
C ASP A 163 9.41 -10.40 -31.03
N ALA A 164 10.23 -11.44 -31.22
CA ALA A 164 10.90 -12.13 -30.11
C ALA A 164 11.87 -11.19 -29.36
N ALA A 165 12.59 -10.33 -30.09
CA ALA A 165 13.48 -9.34 -29.48
C ALA A 165 12.70 -8.25 -28.74
N PHE A 166 11.61 -7.72 -29.30
CA PHE A 166 10.74 -6.77 -28.60
C PHE A 166 10.12 -7.39 -27.35
N SER A 167 9.66 -8.64 -27.42
CA SER A 167 9.10 -9.34 -26.25
C SER A 167 10.15 -9.51 -25.15
N SER A 168 11.40 -9.79 -25.53
CA SER A 168 12.53 -9.88 -24.58
C SER A 168 12.86 -8.52 -23.95
N ALA A 169 12.84 -7.45 -24.75
CA ALA A 169 13.09 -6.09 -24.28
C ALA A 169 11.97 -5.59 -23.35
N ILE A 170 10.71 -5.82 -23.72
CA ILE A 170 9.56 -5.53 -22.87
C ILE A 170 9.69 -6.30 -21.57
N ALA A 171 9.95 -7.61 -21.59
CA ALA A 171 10.11 -8.40 -20.37
C ALA A 171 11.27 -7.95 -19.48
N ALA A 172 12.35 -7.43 -20.07
CA ALA A 172 13.48 -6.88 -19.31
C ALA A 172 13.11 -5.57 -18.59
N TYR A 173 12.26 -4.74 -19.20
CA TYR A 173 11.81 -3.45 -18.67
C TYR A 173 10.45 -3.53 -17.97
N ASP A 174 9.79 -4.69 -18.00
CA ASP A 174 8.50 -4.93 -17.37
C ASP A 174 8.67 -4.87 -15.85
N ARG A 175 7.75 -4.13 -15.23
CA ARG A 175 7.79 -3.61 -13.86
C ARG A 175 7.74 -4.69 -12.77
N TRP A 176 7.67 -5.96 -13.14
CA TRP A 176 7.63 -7.12 -12.25
C TRP A 176 8.86 -8.02 -12.40
N ASN A 177 9.99 -7.47 -12.84
CA ASN A 177 11.30 -8.12 -12.76
C ASN A 177 12.28 -7.43 -11.79
N ASN A 178 11.71 -6.61 -10.90
CA ASN A 178 12.30 -6.02 -9.70
C ASN A 178 12.23 -6.99 -8.50
N ALA A 179 12.41 -8.29 -8.77
CA ALA A 179 12.70 -9.22 -7.70
C ALA A 179 14.01 -8.78 -7.06
N LEU A 180 13.94 -8.41 -5.78
CA LEU A 180 15.12 -8.20 -4.95
C LEU A 180 15.98 -9.47 -4.99
N GLU A 181 17.25 -9.41 -4.61
CA GLU A 181 18.18 -10.56 -4.70
C GLU A 181 17.67 -11.81 -3.93
N ASP A 182 16.70 -11.64 -3.02
CA ASP A 182 16.01 -12.68 -2.26
C ASP A 182 14.75 -13.26 -2.95
N GLY A 183 14.36 -12.73 -4.12
CA GLY A 183 13.16 -13.13 -4.88
C GLY A 183 11.87 -12.42 -4.47
N SER A 184 11.92 -11.41 -3.58
CA SER A 184 10.75 -10.62 -3.17
C SER A 184 10.51 -9.42 -4.10
N TYR A 185 9.24 -9.04 -4.28
CA TYR A 185 8.87 -7.91 -5.12
C TYR A 185 8.55 -6.68 -4.25
N PHE A 186 9.20 -5.55 -4.53
CA PHE A 186 8.85 -4.28 -3.91
C PHE A 186 7.58 -3.73 -4.57
N ILE A 187 6.45 -3.88 -3.88
CA ILE A 187 5.12 -3.53 -4.40
C ILE A 187 4.65 -2.15 -3.90
N ASP A 188 5.26 -1.58 -2.85
CA ASP A 188 4.64 -0.50 -2.09
C ASP A 188 5.59 0.68 -1.81
N ALA A 189 5.36 1.82 -2.48
CA ALA A 189 6.09 3.07 -2.27
C ALA A 189 5.36 4.03 -1.29
N ASP A 190 4.04 3.91 -1.16
CA ASP A 190 3.18 4.71 -0.27
C ASP A 190 2.04 3.83 0.29
N PRO A 191 2.18 3.30 1.52
CA PRO A 191 1.23 2.34 2.08
C PRO A 191 -0.15 2.95 2.34
N ASP A 192 -0.24 4.26 2.59
CA ASP A 192 -1.51 4.95 2.85
C ASP A 192 -2.32 5.11 1.57
N LEU A 193 -1.66 5.39 0.45
CA LEU A 193 -2.28 5.49 -0.86
C LEU A 193 -2.61 4.11 -1.44
N PHE A 194 -1.72 3.13 -1.25
CA PHE A 194 -1.89 1.75 -1.72
C PHE A 194 -3.08 1.04 -1.04
N GLU A 195 -3.42 1.41 0.21
CA GLU A 195 -4.63 0.89 0.86
C GLU A 195 -5.89 1.16 0.01
N HIS A 196 -5.99 2.34 -0.61
CA HIS A 196 -7.15 2.71 -1.42
C HIS A 196 -7.24 1.88 -2.71
N LEU A 197 -6.10 1.55 -3.33
CA LEU A 197 -6.03 0.62 -4.46
C LEU A 197 -6.44 -0.80 -4.07
N LEU A 198 -5.92 -1.32 -2.96
CA LEU A 198 -6.29 -2.64 -2.45
C LEU A 198 -7.77 -2.74 -2.10
N ARG A 199 -8.36 -1.70 -1.50
CA ARG A 199 -9.79 -1.64 -1.20
C ARG A 199 -10.63 -1.68 -2.48
N TYR A 200 -10.23 -0.94 -3.53
CA TYR A 200 -10.88 -1.00 -4.84
C TYR A 200 -10.77 -2.41 -5.43
N LEU A 201 -9.58 -3.00 -5.51
CA LEU A 201 -9.37 -4.34 -6.08
C LEU A 201 -10.16 -5.43 -5.35
N ARG A 202 -10.30 -5.33 -4.02
CA ARG A 202 -11.04 -6.32 -3.21
C ARG A 202 -12.55 -6.17 -3.28
N ARG A 203 -13.07 -4.95 -3.46
CA ARG A 203 -14.50 -4.64 -3.28
C ARG A 203 -15.19 -4.08 -4.52
N GLY A 204 -14.44 -3.63 -5.52
CA GLY A 204 -14.96 -2.92 -6.70
C GLY A 204 -15.58 -1.56 -6.39
N ILE A 205 -15.25 -0.96 -5.23
CA ILE A 205 -15.82 0.32 -4.78
C ILE A 205 -14.85 1.44 -5.12
N PHE A 206 -15.32 2.43 -5.88
CA PHE A 206 -14.51 3.59 -6.25
C PHE A 206 -14.20 4.49 -5.03
N PRO A 207 -12.95 4.92 -4.82
CA PRO A 207 -12.56 5.72 -3.65
C PRO A 207 -13.09 7.16 -3.70
N ILE A 208 -13.78 7.62 -2.66
CA ILE A 208 -14.28 9.01 -2.58
C ILE A 208 -13.61 9.70 -1.40
N PHE A 209 -12.82 10.75 -1.68
CA PHE A 209 -12.16 11.62 -0.72
C PHE A 209 -12.90 12.95 -0.66
N TYR A 210 -13.98 12.99 0.12
CA TYR A 210 -14.81 14.17 0.29
C TYR A 210 -15.05 14.44 1.77
N ASP A 211 -14.73 15.66 2.20
CA ASP A 211 -15.03 16.18 3.52
C ASP A 211 -16.06 17.31 3.46
N ARG A 212 -16.98 17.36 4.43
CA ARG A 212 -18.08 18.33 4.43
C ARG A 212 -17.63 19.78 4.65
N GLN A 213 -16.47 19.99 5.27
CA GLN A 213 -15.90 21.31 5.55
C GLN A 213 -14.83 21.70 4.54
N LYS A 214 -14.04 20.73 4.05
CA LYS A 214 -12.91 20.97 3.14
C LYS A 214 -13.19 20.71 1.66
N GLY A 215 -14.27 19.99 1.32
CA GLY A 215 -14.59 19.63 -0.06
C GLY A 215 -13.86 18.36 -0.53
N HIS A 216 -13.67 18.23 -1.85
CA HIS A 216 -12.92 17.13 -2.44
C HIS A 216 -11.41 17.29 -2.23
N ASP A 217 -10.71 16.19 -1.91
CA ASP A 217 -9.25 16.15 -1.80
C ASP A 217 -8.62 15.84 -3.17
N TYR A 218 -8.55 16.85 -4.03
CA TYR A 218 -7.98 16.75 -5.38
C TYR A 218 -6.54 16.22 -5.43
N PRO A 219 -5.62 16.65 -4.53
CA PRO A 219 -4.28 16.08 -4.46
C PRO A 219 -4.30 14.56 -4.28
N LYS A 220 -5.17 14.05 -3.39
CA LYS A 220 -5.27 12.61 -3.13
C LYS A 220 -5.86 11.84 -4.31
N TYR A 221 -6.82 12.43 -5.04
CA TYR A 221 -7.30 11.85 -6.30
C TYR A 221 -6.22 11.79 -7.38
N PHE A 222 -5.38 12.82 -7.50
CA PHE A 222 -4.28 12.86 -8.46
C PHE A 222 -3.18 11.85 -8.11
N ALA A 223 -2.78 11.78 -6.83
CA ALA A 223 -1.81 10.80 -6.36
C ALA A 223 -2.32 9.37 -6.63
N LEU A 224 -3.59 9.09 -6.32
CA LEU A 224 -4.20 7.79 -6.57
C LEU A 224 -4.29 7.48 -8.07
N LEU A 225 -4.46 8.49 -8.93
CA LEU A 225 -4.48 8.31 -10.39
C LEU A 225 -3.11 7.85 -10.89
N GLU A 226 -2.03 8.48 -10.43
CA GLU A 226 -0.67 8.11 -10.80
C GLU A 226 -0.32 6.70 -10.32
N GLU A 227 -0.75 6.33 -9.11
CA GLU A 227 -0.59 4.95 -8.61
C GLU A 227 -1.48 3.94 -9.37
N ALA A 228 -2.72 4.29 -9.70
CA ALA A 228 -3.59 3.43 -10.51
C ALA A 228 -3.03 3.20 -11.92
N LYS A 229 -2.38 4.22 -12.51
CA LYS A 229 -1.60 4.07 -13.75
C LYS A 229 -0.36 3.21 -13.52
N TYR A 230 0.31 3.36 -12.37
CA TYR A 230 1.47 2.55 -12.01
C TYR A 230 1.15 1.05 -12.01
N PHE A 231 0.06 0.66 -11.37
CA PHE A 231 -0.41 -0.73 -11.25
C PHE A 231 -1.30 -1.20 -12.41
N GLY A 232 -1.53 -0.37 -13.45
CA GLY A 232 -2.29 -0.77 -14.64
C GLY A 232 -3.79 -1.02 -14.41
N ILE A 233 -4.42 -0.34 -13.44
CA ILE A 233 -5.82 -0.55 -13.08
C ILE A 233 -6.75 0.31 -13.96
N GLY A 234 -6.99 -0.13 -15.19
CA GLY A 234 -7.63 0.69 -16.23
C GLY A 234 -9.02 1.26 -15.89
N GLU A 235 -9.89 0.51 -15.20
CA GLU A 235 -11.22 1.03 -14.81
C GLU A 235 -11.13 2.16 -13.78
N LEU A 236 -10.20 2.07 -12.83
CA LEU A 236 -9.97 3.10 -11.82
C LEU A 236 -9.33 4.34 -12.44
N VAL A 237 -8.37 4.16 -13.35
CA VAL A 237 -7.77 5.26 -14.13
C VAL A 237 -8.86 6.02 -14.89
N THR A 238 -9.70 5.30 -15.64
CA THR A 238 -10.80 5.90 -16.40
C THR A 238 -11.77 6.67 -15.51
N TRP A 239 -12.05 6.16 -14.31
CA TRP A 239 -12.95 6.81 -13.35
C TRP A 239 -12.37 8.12 -12.80
N LEU A 240 -11.08 8.11 -12.45
CA LEU A 240 -10.35 9.27 -11.91
C LEU A 240 -10.12 10.35 -12.99
N GLU A 241 -9.68 9.97 -14.20
CA GLU A 241 -9.43 10.92 -15.30
C GLU A 241 -10.70 11.64 -15.75
N ASN A 242 -11.84 10.94 -15.77
CA ASN A 242 -13.12 11.53 -16.15
C ASN A 242 -13.78 12.36 -15.03
N GLY A 243 -13.13 12.52 -13.87
CA GLY A 243 -13.65 13.33 -12.76
C GLY A 243 -14.98 12.84 -12.21
N THR A 244 -15.30 11.56 -12.39
CA THR A 244 -16.64 11.02 -12.08
C THR A 244 -16.98 11.04 -10.58
N TYR A 245 -15.96 11.14 -9.71
CA TYR A 245 -16.13 11.37 -8.27
C TYR A 245 -16.89 12.66 -7.94
N LEU A 246 -16.81 13.69 -8.79
CA LEU A 246 -17.53 14.95 -8.61
C LEU A 246 -19.05 14.78 -8.70
N ARG A 247 -19.51 13.74 -9.42
CA ARG A 247 -20.93 13.42 -9.55
C ARG A 247 -21.43 12.46 -8.47
N ALA A 248 -20.52 11.91 -7.66
CA ALA A 248 -20.86 10.97 -6.61
C ALA A 248 -21.37 11.66 -5.33
N VAL A 249 -21.12 12.97 -5.19
CA VAL A 249 -21.57 13.78 -4.05
C VAL A 249 -22.52 14.88 -4.55
N ASP A 250 -23.76 14.84 -4.08
CA ASP A 250 -24.77 15.87 -4.38
C ASP A 250 -24.95 16.80 -3.17
N ILE A 251 -24.60 18.08 -3.33
CA ILE A 251 -24.70 19.09 -2.27
C ILE A 251 -25.97 19.91 -2.49
N GLY A 252 -27.04 19.53 -1.80
CA GLY A 252 -28.30 20.29 -1.81
C GLY A 252 -28.17 21.62 -1.05
N TYR A 253 -28.12 22.74 -1.78
CA TYR A 253 -28.20 24.07 -1.18
C TYR A 253 -29.65 24.56 -1.12
N GLN A 254 -30.14 24.87 0.08
CA GLN A 254 -31.38 25.65 0.26
C GLN A 254 -31.18 27.04 -0.39
N PRO A 255 -32.15 27.56 -1.18
CA PRO A 255 -31.96 28.78 -1.96
C PRO A 255 -32.00 30.02 -1.06
N ILE A 256 -30.81 30.49 -0.63
CA ILE A 256 -30.63 31.77 0.08
C ILE A 256 -31.20 32.95 -0.72
N SER A 257 -31.26 32.83 -2.05
CA SER A 257 -31.84 33.84 -2.93
C SER A 257 -33.29 34.18 -2.58
N THR A 258 -34.07 33.20 -2.12
CA THR A 258 -35.49 33.40 -1.78
C THR A 258 -35.64 34.20 -0.48
N GLU A 259 -34.80 33.91 0.51
CA GLU A 259 -34.77 34.60 1.81
C GLU A 259 -34.28 36.06 1.66
N ILE A 260 -33.26 36.27 0.82
CA ILE A 260 -32.82 37.63 0.44
C ILE A 260 -33.97 38.40 -0.21
N SER A 261 -34.68 37.79 -1.18
CA SER A 261 -35.80 38.45 -1.86
C SER A 261 -36.93 38.82 -0.88
N GLN A 262 -37.31 37.93 0.01
CA GLN A 262 -38.35 38.18 1.02
C GLN A 262 -37.97 39.32 1.97
N LEU A 263 -36.74 39.32 2.50
CA LEU A 263 -36.26 40.38 3.39
C LEU A 263 -36.11 41.73 2.67
N THR A 264 -35.72 41.72 1.38
CA THR A 264 -35.69 42.95 0.57
C THR A 264 -37.09 43.51 0.28
N GLU A 265 -38.09 42.64 0.11
CA GLU A 265 -39.49 43.04 -0.05
C GLU A 265 -40.05 43.62 1.26
N GLN A 266 -39.76 42.98 2.40
CA GLN A 266 -40.08 43.52 3.71
C GLN A 266 -39.43 44.90 3.95
N LEU A 267 -38.16 45.10 3.59
CA LEU A 267 -37.52 46.42 3.66
C LEU A 267 -38.22 47.47 2.80
N ALA A 268 -38.73 47.09 1.62
CA ALA A 268 -39.48 47.99 0.75
C ALA A 268 -40.86 48.33 1.34
N GLU A 269 -41.53 47.35 1.95
CA GLU A 269 -42.81 47.53 2.64
C GLU A 269 -42.65 48.44 3.87
N ILE A 270 -41.66 48.18 4.72
CA ILE A 270 -41.31 48.97 5.91
C ILE A 270 -41.04 50.42 5.53
N LYS A 271 -40.28 50.68 4.46
CA LYS A 271 -40.01 52.03 3.95
C LYS A 271 -41.29 52.75 3.50
N ARG A 272 -42.17 52.06 2.76
CA ARG A 272 -43.45 52.63 2.31
C ARG A 272 -44.38 52.98 3.47
N TYR A 273 -44.49 52.09 4.47
CA TYR A 273 -45.30 52.36 5.66
C TYR A 273 -44.80 53.61 6.40
N TYR A 274 -43.48 53.78 6.51
CA TYR A 274 -42.91 54.96 7.14
C TYR A 274 -43.12 56.24 6.33
N GLU A 275 -42.95 56.18 5.01
CA GLU A 275 -43.21 57.32 4.12
C GLU A 275 -44.67 57.78 4.23
N ILE A 276 -45.64 56.86 4.18
CA ILE A 276 -47.07 57.15 4.35
C ILE A 276 -47.37 57.69 5.75
N ALA A 277 -46.82 57.06 6.80
CA ALA A 277 -47.00 57.51 8.18
C ALA A 277 -46.38 58.89 8.43
N ASN A 278 -45.37 59.30 7.66
CA ASN A 278 -44.74 60.61 7.77
C ASN A 278 -45.51 61.69 7.00
N GLU A 279 -46.20 61.32 5.91
CA GLU A 279 -47.10 62.21 5.16
C GLU A 279 -48.42 62.50 5.90
N GLU A 280 -48.93 61.56 6.70
CA GLU A 280 -50.20 61.70 7.46
C GLU A 280 -50.04 62.40 8.83
N ARG A 281 -48.81 62.65 9.31
CA ARG A 281 -48.54 63.21 10.64
C ARG A 281 -48.74 64.72 10.72
N ARG A 282 -49.90 65.12 11.26
CA ARG A 282 -50.06 66.34 12.06
C ARG A 282 -49.98 65.99 13.55
N THR A 283 -48.91 66.43 14.19
CA THR A 283 -48.76 66.81 15.62
C THR A 283 -48.61 65.79 16.77
N ASP A 284 -48.43 64.47 16.61
CA ASP A 284 -48.14 63.65 17.83
C ASP A 284 -47.44 62.28 17.59
N ALA A 285 -46.42 62.21 16.74
CA ALA A 285 -45.56 61.01 16.72
C ALA A 285 -44.47 61.10 17.79
N SER A 286 -44.38 60.09 18.65
CA SER A 286 -43.34 60.02 19.68
C SER A 286 -41.98 59.80 19.01
N ALA A 287 -40.94 60.50 19.47
CA ALA A 287 -39.56 60.26 19.02
C ALA A 287 -39.11 58.81 19.24
N GLU A 288 -39.77 58.08 20.14
CA GLU A 288 -39.52 56.67 20.42
C GLU A 288 -39.95 55.75 19.26
N ASP A 289 -41.04 56.05 18.55
CA ASP A 289 -41.51 55.22 17.44
C ASP A 289 -40.62 55.35 16.19
N ASP A 290 -40.11 56.56 15.92
CA ASP A 290 -39.14 56.79 14.85
C ASP A 290 -37.77 56.13 15.16
N PHE A 291 -37.38 56.10 16.44
CA PHE A 291 -36.18 55.40 16.90
C PHE A 291 -36.31 53.87 16.76
N ARG A 292 -37.45 53.30 17.15
CA ARG A 292 -37.73 51.85 16.99
C ARG A 292 -37.77 51.44 15.53
N PHE A 293 -38.31 52.29 14.66
CA PHE A 293 -38.29 52.07 13.22
C PHE A 293 -36.87 52.07 12.65
N ALA A 294 -36.02 53.02 13.08
CA ALA A 294 -34.64 53.11 12.64
C ALA A 294 -33.85 51.84 13.00
N ILE A 295 -33.98 51.36 14.25
CA ILE A 295 -33.34 50.13 14.71
C ILE A 295 -33.82 48.92 13.91
N PHE A 296 -35.13 48.74 13.75
CA PHE A 296 -35.67 47.58 13.02
C PHE A 296 -35.25 47.59 11.54
N LYS A 297 -35.24 48.75 10.89
CA LYS A 297 -34.74 48.91 9.53
C LYS A 297 -33.25 48.55 9.43
N GLU A 298 -32.44 48.99 10.38
CA GLU A 298 -31.02 48.68 10.45
C GLU A 298 -30.77 47.18 10.65
N GLU A 299 -31.52 46.54 11.55
CA GLU A 299 -31.44 45.10 11.81
C GLU A 299 -31.77 44.26 10.57
N VAL A 300 -32.88 44.57 9.87
CA VAL A 300 -33.26 43.85 8.65
C VAL A 300 -32.25 44.13 7.51
N THR A 301 -31.70 45.35 7.43
CA THR A 301 -30.66 45.69 6.44
C THR A 301 -29.35 44.93 6.71
N ALA A 302 -28.93 44.83 7.97
CA ALA A 302 -27.77 44.05 8.39
C ALA A 302 -27.95 42.56 8.08
N LYS A 303 -29.16 42.02 8.27
CA LYS A 303 -29.47 40.64 7.93
C LYS A 303 -29.37 40.37 6.43
N VAL A 304 -29.87 41.28 5.60
CA VAL A 304 -29.74 41.20 4.13
C VAL A 304 -28.27 41.28 3.70
N ALA A 305 -27.46 42.14 4.31
CA ALA A 305 -26.02 42.21 4.04
C ALA A 305 -25.32 40.89 4.37
N GLN A 306 -25.58 40.33 5.55
CA GLN A 306 -25.04 39.03 5.98
C GLN A 306 -25.38 37.90 4.99
N LEU A 307 -26.63 37.83 4.51
CA LEU A 307 -27.04 36.80 3.55
C LEU A 307 -26.40 36.98 2.17
N ASN A 308 -26.16 38.23 1.74
CA ASN A 308 -25.44 38.52 0.50
C ASN A 308 -23.97 38.15 0.59
N ASP A 309 -23.30 38.43 1.71
CA ASP A 309 -21.91 38.02 1.94
C ASP A 309 -21.78 36.50 1.94
N LEU A 310 -22.74 35.80 2.57
CA LEU A 310 -22.77 34.34 2.59
C LEU A 310 -23.06 33.75 1.21
N LYS A 311 -23.88 34.41 0.38
CA LYS A 311 -24.09 34.06 -1.03
C LYS A 311 -22.80 34.26 -1.86
N LEU A 312 -22.08 35.36 -1.65
CA LEU A 312 -20.80 35.62 -2.32
C LEU A 312 -19.74 34.59 -1.92
N ALA A 313 -19.59 34.32 -0.62
CA ALA A 313 -18.65 33.32 -0.11
C ALA A 313 -18.94 31.92 -0.69
N ARG A 314 -20.21 31.52 -0.78
CA ARG A 314 -20.60 30.26 -1.44
C ARG A 314 -20.29 30.26 -2.94
N SER A 315 -20.49 31.38 -3.62
CA SER A 315 -20.14 31.50 -5.04
C SER A 315 -18.63 31.38 -5.27
N ILE A 316 -17.81 31.97 -4.39
CA ILE A 316 -16.35 31.85 -4.45
C ILE A 316 -15.93 30.41 -4.17
N ALA A 317 -16.49 29.77 -3.14
CA ALA A 317 -16.20 28.37 -2.82
C ALA A 317 -16.56 27.43 -3.99
N LEU A 318 -17.71 27.64 -4.63
CA LEU A 318 -18.12 26.88 -5.82
C LEU A 318 -17.19 27.11 -7.02
N ALA A 319 -16.73 28.35 -7.24
CA ALA A 319 -15.78 28.64 -8.31
C ALA A 319 -14.41 27.97 -8.05
N VAL A 320 -13.94 28.00 -6.80
CA VAL A 320 -12.69 27.33 -6.39
C VAL A 320 -12.79 25.81 -6.55
N ASP A 321 -13.94 25.22 -6.23
CA ASP A 321 -14.21 23.78 -6.41
C ASP A 321 -14.29 23.39 -7.89
N GLN A 322 -14.99 24.19 -8.72
CA GLN A 322 -15.08 23.96 -10.17
C GLN A 322 -13.75 24.13 -10.89
N ASP A 323 -12.96 25.14 -10.49
CA ASP A 323 -11.70 25.49 -11.13
C ASP A 323 -10.49 24.80 -10.46
N GLY A 324 -10.70 23.92 -9.48
CA GLY A 324 -9.65 23.32 -8.65
C GLY A 324 -8.53 22.62 -9.43
N LEU A 325 -8.88 21.91 -10.51
CA LEU A 325 -7.88 21.27 -11.39
C LEU A 325 -7.00 22.30 -12.11
N LEU A 326 -7.59 23.41 -12.58
CA LEU A 326 -6.88 24.48 -13.25
C LEU A 326 -6.01 25.27 -12.26
N ILE A 327 -6.52 25.54 -11.07
CA ILE A 327 -5.78 26.19 -9.98
C ILE A 327 -4.54 25.36 -9.63
N THR A 328 -4.69 24.03 -9.51
CA THR A 328 -3.57 23.12 -9.20
C THR A 328 -2.51 23.15 -10.32
N SER A 329 -2.93 23.08 -11.59
CA SER A 329 -2.02 23.18 -12.75
C SER A 329 -1.26 24.51 -12.79
N LEU A 330 -1.92 25.62 -12.45
CA LEU A 330 -1.26 26.93 -12.42
C LEU A 330 -0.30 27.06 -11.24
N GLN A 331 -0.62 26.47 -10.09
CA GLN A 331 0.25 26.44 -8.92
C GLN A 331 1.52 25.61 -9.15
N THR A 332 1.42 24.49 -9.87
CA THR A 332 2.59 23.68 -10.23
C THR A 332 3.48 24.41 -11.23
N GLU A 333 2.90 25.03 -12.27
CA GLU A 333 3.64 25.87 -13.23
C GLU A 333 4.34 27.06 -12.54
N GLU A 334 3.68 27.72 -11.59
CA GLU A 334 4.26 28.84 -10.86
C GLU A 334 5.40 28.40 -9.93
N SER A 335 5.25 27.25 -9.28
CA SER A 335 6.30 26.67 -8.42
C SER A 335 7.52 26.26 -9.23
N GLN A 336 7.30 25.67 -10.42
CA GLN A 336 8.36 25.37 -11.37
C GLN A 336 9.08 26.63 -11.83
N ALA A 337 8.33 27.68 -12.21
CA ALA A 337 8.92 28.96 -12.62
C ALA A 337 9.73 29.64 -11.50
N ARG A 338 9.31 29.52 -10.23
CA ARG A 338 10.06 30.01 -9.07
C ARG A 338 11.36 29.23 -8.87
N ASN A 339 11.31 27.90 -9.00
CA ASN A 339 12.49 27.04 -8.91
C ASN A 339 13.49 27.33 -10.02
N ASP A 340 13.02 27.48 -11.26
CA ASP A 340 13.84 27.85 -12.42
C ASP A 340 14.51 29.21 -12.22
N ARG A 341 13.79 30.19 -11.67
CA ARG A 341 14.33 31.50 -11.30
C ARG A 341 15.42 31.39 -10.23
N HIS A 342 15.23 30.54 -9.22
CA HIS A 342 16.22 30.27 -8.19
C HIS A 342 17.48 29.60 -8.75
N LEU A 343 17.30 28.67 -9.69
CA LEU A 343 18.37 27.95 -10.38
C LEU A 343 19.19 28.91 -11.27
N ALA A 344 18.52 29.77 -12.03
CA ALA A 344 19.15 30.80 -12.87
C ALA A 344 19.96 31.82 -12.04
N GLN A 345 19.45 32.21 -10.86
CA GLN A 345 20.17 33.10 -9.94
C GLN A 345 21.44 32.45 -9.37
N ARG A 346 21.41 31.15 -9.08
CA ARG A 346 22.59 30.39 -8.63
C ARG A 346 23.64 30.24 -9.72
N ALA A 347 23.21 29.91 -10.94
CA ALA A 347 24.08 29.83 -12.10
C ALA A 347 24.78 31.18 -12.39
N SER A 348 24.05 32.29 -12.31
CA SER A 348 24.62 33.65 -12.47
C SER A 348 25.67 34.01 -11.40
N ARG A 349 25.66 33.36 -10.24
CA ARG A 349 26.61 33.60 -9.14
C ARG A 349 27.79 32.63 -9.16
N GLY A 350 27.90 31.77 -10.18
CA GLY A 350 28.98 30.78 -10.29
C GLY A 350 28.96 29.72 -9.18
N GLN A 351 27.82 29.53 -8.51
CA GLN A 351 27.64 28.51 -7.48
C GLN A 351 27.29 27.17 -8.13
N ALA A 352 27.82 26.07 -7.59
CA ALA A 352 27.53 24.72 -8.07
C ALA A 352 26.01 24.45 -8.05
N LEU A 353 25.49 23.93 -9.16
CA LEU A 353 24.11 23.46 -9.25
C LEU A 353 23.98 22.15 -8.46
N PRO A 354 22.89 21.95 -7.69
CA PRO A 354 22.67 20.68 -7.01
C PRO A 354 22.62 19.53 -8.03
N ILE A 355 23.30 18.43 -7.72
CA ILE A 355 23.12 17.16 -8.43
C ILE A 355 21.68 16.73 -8.19
N ALA A 356 20.94 16.43 -9.25
CA ALA A 356 19.57 15.91 -9.16
C ALA A 356 19.59 14.55 -8.46
N GLN A 357 19.40 14.56 -7.14
CA GLN A 357 18.86 13.40 -6.44
C GLN A 357 17.37 13.36 -6.79
N HIS A 358 16.89 12.21 -7.27
CA HIS A 358 15.48 11.90 -7.31
C HIS A 358 14.96 11.86 -5.87
N THR A 359 14.62 13.01 -5.31
CA THR A 359 13.49 13.07 -4.40
C THR A 359 12.26 13.05 -5.30
N PRO A 360 11.30 12.12 -5.08
CA PRO A 360 9.93 12.39 -5.49
C PRO A 360 9.61 13.81 -5.03
N VAL A 361 8.90 14.60 -5.84
CA VAL A 361 8.23 15.79 -5.32
C VAL A 361 7.24 15.25 -4.30
N ALA A 362 7.67 15.10 -3.04
CA ALA A 362 6.79 15.07 -1.92
C ALA A 362 5.91 16.32 -2.07
N PRO A 363 4.59 16.24 -1.84
CA PRO A 363 3.79 17.44 -1.79
C PRO A 363 4.44 18.35 -0.75
N GLU A 364 5.07 19.43 -1.22
CA GLU A 364 5.61 20.44 -0.33
C GLU A 364 4.46 20.85 0.57
N GLY A 365 4.70 20.70 1.88
CA GLY A 365 3.68 20.76 2.90
C GLY A 365 2.75 21.94 2.71
N GLU A 366 1.48 21.68 2.98
CA GLU A 366 0.40 22.65 3.10
C GLU A 366 0.88 23.91 3.85
N SER A 367 1.39 24.91 3.11
CA SER A 367 1.24 26.31 3.49
C SER A 367 -0.04 26.83 2.85
N GLY A 368 -1.13 26.08 3.04
CA GLY A 368 -2.48 26.62 2.92
C GLY A 368 -2.62 27.64 4.04
N MET A 369 -2.66 28.91 3.66
CA MET A 369 -2.91 30.03 4.55
C MET A 369 -4.24 29.78 5.28
N ALA A 370 -4.16 29.16 6.46
CA ALA A 370 -5.33 28.90 7.29
C ALA A 370 -5.83 30.27 7.78
N ILE A 371 -6.88 30.78 7.13
CA ILE A 371 -7.72 31.80 7.72
C ILE A 371 -8.28 31.18 9.00
N ARG A 372 -7.69 31.55 10.14
CA ARG A 372 -8.20 31.20 11.46
C ARG A 372 -9.56 31.86 11.61
N THR A 373 -10.63 31.13 11.32
CA THR A 373 -11.97 31.50 11.76
C THR A 373 -12.01 31.33 13.27
N LEU A 374 -11.75 32.42 13.99
CA LEU A 374 -11.97 32.51 15.43
C LEU A 374 -13.45 32.22 15.70
N GLY A 375 -13.71 31.14 16.43
CA GLY A 375 -15.02 30.83 16.95
C GLY A 375 -15.43 31.88 17.98
N TYR A 376 -16.39 32.72 17.64
CA TYR A 376 -17.11 33.51 18.63
C TYR A 376 -18.16 32.63 19.29
N THR A 377 -17.86 32.21 20.51
CA THR A 377 -18.85 31.71 21.46
C THR A 377 -19.50 32.91 22.16
N HIS A 378 -20.83 32.86 22.32
CA HIS A 378 -21.58 33.82 23.09
C HIS A 378 -21.07 33.89 24.54
N GLY A 379 -20.76 35.11 25.02
CA GLY A 379 -20.38 35.39 26.39
C GLY A 379 -20.67 36.85 26.74
N GLU A 380 -21.84 37.04 27.33
CA GLU A 380 -22.28 38.04 28.33
C GLU A 380 -21.57 39.41 28.41
N GLU A 381 -22.42 40.45 28.28
CA GLU A 381 -22.14 41.87 28.41
C GLU A 381 -21.69 42.28 29.83
N ALA A 382 -20.70 43.17 29.89
CA ALA A 382 -20.50 44.06 31.04
C ALA A 382 -20.13 45.46 30.53
N ASP A 383 -20.92 46.44 30.98
CA ASP A 383 -20.90 47.87 30.71
C ASP A 383 -19.50 48.52 30.75
N HIS A 384 -19.21 49.40 29.78
CA HIS A 384 -18.71 50.75 30.08
C HIS A 384 -18.95 51.72 28.91
N GLN A 385 -19.68 52.77 29.22
CA GLN A 385 -19.97 53.95 28.40
C GLN A 385 -18.70 54.78 28.14
N SER A 386 -18.43 55.17 26.89
CA SER A 386 -17.88 56.49 26.58
C SER A 386 -18.09 56.85 25.10
N ASP A 387 -18.68 58.02 24.90
CA ASP A 387 -18.89 58.69 23.63
C ASP A 387 -17.57 58.94 22.88
N ALA A 388 -17.55 58.68 21.57
CA ALA A 388 -16.97 59.59 20.57
C ALA A 388 -17.27 59.07 19.17
N ALA A 389 -17.79 59.98 18.34
CA ALA A 389 -17.88 59.82 16.90
C ALA A 389 -16.48 59.74 16.25
N ASP A 390 -16.49 59.21 15.03
CA ASP A 390 -15.54 59.46 13.95
C ASP A 390 -14.39 58.43 13.76
N SER A 391 -14.57 57.54 12.78
CA SER A 391 -13.64 57.36 11.65
C SER A 391 -14.07 56.13 10.85
N PHE A 392 -14.56 56.34 9.63
CA PHE A 392 -14.84 55.23 8.70
C PHE A 392 -13.50 54.73 8.14
N SER A 393 -12.90 53.76 8.84
CA SER A 393 -11.64 53.14 8.45
C SER A 393 -11.75 52.53 7.04
N THR A 394 -10.90 53.04 6.16
CA THR A 394 -10.77 52.57 4.79
C THR A 394 -10.28 51.11 4.76
N TYR A 395 -10.56 50.38 3.68
CA TYR A 395 -10.06 49.01 3.48
C TYR A 395 -8.54 48.89 3.69
N THR A 396 -7.80 49.94 3.33
CA THR A 396 -6.36 50.10 3.52
C THR A 396 -5.95 50.17 5.00
N GLU A 397 -6.66 50.93 5.85
CA GLU A 397 -6.36 51.01 7.29
C GLU A 397 -6.68 49.70 8.03
N ARG A 398 -7.77 49.01 7.64
CA ARG A 398 -8.07 47.67 8.16
C ARG A 398 -7.04 46.61 7.76
N GLN A 399 -6.47 46.70 6.56
CA GLN A 399 -5.35 45.84 6.18
C GLN A 399 -4.07 46.18 6.96
N GLU A 400 -3.83 47.45 7.26
CA GLU A 400 -2.66 47.90 8.03
C GLU A 400 -2.73 47.48 9.51
N GLU A 401 -3.91 47.56 10.13
CA GLU A 401 -4.17 47.03 11.48
C GLU A 401 -4.09 45.49 11.53
N ALA A 402 -4.59 44.80 10.51
CA ALA A 402 -4.45 43.34 10.39
C ALA A 402 -2.97 42.93 10.25
N LEU A 403 -2.19 43.66 9.44
CA LEU A 403 -0.74 43.46 9.28
C LEU A 403 0.04 43.77 10.57
N GLN A 404 -0.40 44.73 11.38
CA GLN A 404 0.19 45.02 12.70
C GLN A 404 -0.13 43.94 13.75
N SER A 405 -1.32 43.35 13.71
CA SER A 405 -1.70 42.21 14.55
C SER A 405 -0.81 40.96 14.28
N PHE A 406 -0.47 40.73 13.01
CA PHE A 406 0.49 39.69 12.60
C PHE A 406 1.92 39.91 13.11
N ASN A 407 2.24 41.12 13.57
CA ASN A 407 3.57 41.50 14.07
C ASN A 407 3.63 41.55 15.62
N SER A 408 2.63 40.96 16.30
CA SER A 408 2.64 40.83 17.75
C SER A 408 3.60 39.73 18.20
N GLU A 409 4.46 40.06 19.16
CA GLU A 409 5.43 39.12 19.74
C GLU A 409 4.88 38.49 21.03
N ALA A 410 5.15 37.20 21.23
CA ALA A 410 4.82 36.46 22.44
C ALA A 410 6.08 35.87 23.08
N LYS A 411 6.12 35.82 24.42
CA LYS A 411 7.28 35.29 25.16
C LYS A 411 7.16 33.78 25.39
N CYS A 412 8.25 33.05 25.13
CA CYS A 412 8.32 31.63 25.43
C CYS A 412 8.47 31.36 26.94
N SER A 413 7.73 30.39 27.47
CA SER A 413 7.73 30.02 28.89
C SER A 413 8.98 29.24 29.33
N VAL A 414 9.85 28.85 28.39
CA VAL A 414 11.06 28.04 28.65
C VAL A 414 12.33 28.88 28.49
N CYS A 415 12.54 29.49 27.33
CA CYS A 415 13.73 30.31 27.08
C CYS A 415 13.54 31.81 27.42
N TYR A 416 12.31 32.26 27.67
CA TYR A 416 11.94 33.64 27.99
C TYR A 416 12.17 34.69 26.88
N ASP A 417 12.60 34.25 25.69
CA ASP A 417 12.74 35.12 24.51
C ASP A 417 11.38 35.42 23.86
N ALA A 418 11.32 36.53 23.13
CA ALA A 418 10.15 36.98 22.38
C ALA A 418 10.22 36.49 20.93
N PHE A 419 9.10 35.96 20.43
CA PHE A 419 8.99 35.42 19.07
C PHE A 419 7.71 35.92 18.40
N PRO A 420 7.66 36.01 17.06
CA PRO A 420 6.44 36.31 16.32
C PRO A 420 5.33 35.31 16.68
N GLN A 421 4.07 35.76 16.68
CA GLN A 421 2.93 34.90 17.04
C GLN A 421 2.80 33.63 16.15
N ALA A 422 3.38 33.63 14.95
CA ALA A 422 3.44 32.48 14.05
C ALA A 422 4.47 31.41 14.47
N GLU A 423 5.47 31.76 15.27
CA GLU A 423 6.56 30.88 15.72
C GLU A 423 6.39 30.37 17.15
N VAL A 424 5.18 30.54 17.70
CA VAL A 424 4.83 30.11 19.04
C VAL A 424 3.60 29.21 19.05
N THR A 425 3.65 28.17 19.88
CA THR A 425 2.55 27.27 20.15
C THR A 425 1.96 27.62 21.52
N CYS A 426 0.66 27.92 21.56
CA CYS A 426 -0.08 28.09 22.80
C CYS A 426 -0.74 26.75 23.19
N LEU A 427 -0.46 26.30 24.41
CA LEU A 427 -1.00 25.05 24.95
C LEU A 427 -2.32 25.29 25.68
N ASP A 428 -3.11 24.23 25.88
CA ASP A 428 -4.43 24.32 26.54
C ASP A 428 -4.34 24.82 28.00
N CYS A 429 -3.17 24.66 28.63
CA CYS A 429 -2.87 25.20 29.97
C CYS A 429 -2.56 26.72 29.97
N GLY A 430 -2.60 27.40 28.82
CA GLY A 430 -2.35 28.83 28.66
C GLY A 430 -0.87 29.22 28.52
N HIS A 431 0.07 28.27 28.64
CA HIS A 431 1.49 28.55 28.43
C HIS A 431 1.87 28.56 26.95
N THR A 432 2.78 29.47 26.60
CA THR A 432 3.29 29.65 25.25
C THR A 432 4.72 29.12 25.13
N TYR A 433 5.00 28.35 24.09
CA TYR A 433 6.32 27.80 23.77
C TYR A 433 6.76 28.27 22.39
N CYS A 434 8.03 28.60 22.20
CA CYS A 434 8.56 28.75 20.84
C CYS A 434 8.71 27.37 20.19
N ASN A 435 8.67 27.35 18.86
CA ASN A 435 8.78 26.12 18.07
C ASN A 435 10.02 25.29 18.43
N GLY A 436 11.15 25.94 18.74
CA GLY A 436 12.37 25.25 19.16
C GLY A 436 12.25 24.55 20.52
N CYS A 437 11.71 25.24 21.54
CA CYS A 437 11.60 24.68 22.89
C CYS A 437 10.57 23.55 22.97
N ILE A 438 9.47 23.64 22.23
CA ILE A 438 8.45 22.59 22.23
C ILE A 438 8.93 21.35 21.45
N ARG A 439 9.62 21.53 20.32
CA ARG A 439 10.27 20.44 19.59
C ARG A 439 11.29 19.71 20.46
N ASP A 440 12.17 20.44 21.14
CA ASP A 440 13.19 19.88 22.01
C ASP A 440 12.60 19.08 23.19
N LEU A 441 11.45 19.52 23.74
CA LEU A 441 10.73 18.77 24.77
C LEU A 441 10.29 17.39 24.27
N PHE A 442 9.74 17.31 23.05
CA PHE A 442 9.33 16.03 22.44
C PHE A 442 10.54 15.13 22.15
N LEU A 443 11.62 15.68 21.61
CA LEU A 443 12.86 14.91 21.34
C LEU A 443 13.56 14.42 22.61
N ARG A 444 13.46 15.15 23.72
CA ARG A 444 13.97 14.66 25.01
C ARG A 444 13.10 13.56 25.59
N ALA A 445 11.78 13.66 25.40
CA ALA A 445 10.86 12.63 25.85
C ALA A 445 11.06 11.28 25.14
N THR A 446 11.59 11.24 23.92
CA THR A 446 11.93 9.97 23.25
C THR A 446 13.10 9.24 23.91
N LYS A 447 13.99 9.97 24.58
CA LYS A 447 15.21 9.44 25.20
C LYS A 447 15.05 9.16 26.69
N ASP A 448 14.14 9.86 27.36
CA ASP A 448 13.90 9.75 28.79
C ASP A 448 12.44 9.38 29.08
N GLN A 449 12.23 8.12 29.50
CA GLN A 449 10.91 7.60 29.85
C GLN A 449 10.22 8.41 30.97
N SER A 450 10.97 9.09 31.86
CA SER A 450 10.38 9.91 32.92
C SER A 450 9.69 11.18 32.40
N LEU A 451 10.14 11.66 31.24
CA LEU A 451 9.55 12.79 30.52
C LEU A 451 8.39 12.38 29.61
N PHE A 452 8.13 11.08 29.49
CA PHE A 452 7.05 10.54 28.66
C PHE A 452 5.74 10.34 29.47
N PRO A 453 4.57 10.66 28.89
CA PRO A 453 4.36 11.57 27.75
C PRO A 453 4.84 13.01 28.06
N PRO A 454 5.22 13.81 27.05
CA PRO A 454 5.53 15.24 27.21
C PRO A 454 4.41 15.97 27.94
N ARG A 455 4.75 16.76 28.97
CA ARG A 455 3.77 17.45 29.82
C ARG A 455 4.12 18.92 30.01
N CYS A 456 3.09 19.77 30.05
CA CYS A 456 3.14 21.12 30.59
C CYS A 456 2.10 21.25 31.71
N CYS A 457 2.47 21.83 32.86
CA CYS A 457 1.57 21.93 34.03
C CYS A 457 0.94 20.60 34.48
N ARG A 458 1.66 19.48 34.27
CA ARG A 458 1.18 18.10 34.50
C ARG A 458 0.07 17.63 33.54
N GLN A 459 -0.29 18.41 32.53
CA GLN A 459 -1.18 17.99 31.45
C GLN A 459 -0.34 17.46 30.27
N PRO A 460 -0.71 16.32 29.68
CA PRO A 460 -0.04 15.80 28.49
C PRO A 460 -0.23 16.77 27.33
N ILE A 461 0.83 16.99 26.56
CA ILE A 461 0.79 17.79 25.33
C ILE A 461 0.50 16.83 24.18
N ASP A 462 -0.57 17.10 23.44
CA ASP A 462 -0.96 16.28 22.29
C ASP A 462 0.03 16.42 21.13
N LEU A 463 0.37 15.32 20.46
CA LEU A 463 1.32 15.29 19.35
C LEU A 463 0.88 16.19 18.18
N SER A 464 -0.43 16.35 17.95
CA SER A 464 -0.99 17.21 16.90
C SER A 464 -0.58 18.68 17.03
N ARG A 465 -0.19 19.13 18.22
CA ARG A 465 0.29 20.51 18.46
C ARG A 465 1.69 20.77 17.90
N VAL A 466 2.46 19.72 17.66
CA VAL A 466 3.87 19.79 17.25
C VAL A 466 4.20 18.97 16.01
N GLU A 467 3.22 18.25 15.46
CA GLU A 467 3.41 17.36 14.32
C GLU A 467 4.01 18.09 13.10
N THR A 468 3.61 19.34 12.88
CA THR A 468 4.16 20.20 11.81
C THR A 468 5.57 20.73 12.08
N LEU A 469 6.07 20.60 13.31
CA LEU A 469 7.39 21.10 13.74
C LEU A 469 8.47 20.01 13.76
N LEU A 470 8.05 18.74 13.79
CA LEU A 470 8.92 17.57 13.82
C LEU A 470 9.15 17.07 12.38
N LEU A 471 10.38 16.64 12.08
CA LEU A 471 10.65 15.91 10.84
C LEU A 471 10.04 14.51 10.90
N ASN A 472 9.82 13.87 9.74
CA ASN A 472 9.26 12.51 9.68
C ASN A 472 10.06 11.50 10.53
N ASP A 473 11.39 11.57 10.48
CA ASP A 473 12.25 10.69 11.28
C ASP A 473 12.07 10.91 12.80
N GLU A 474 11.91 12.17 13.22
CA GLU A 474 11.68 12.53 14.62
C GLU A 474 10.29 12.11 15.12
N LEU A 475 9.28 12.21 14.25
CA LEU A 475 7.93 11.69 14.51
C LEU A 475 7.95 10.17 14.68
N GLN A 476 8.70 9.48 13.82
CA GLN A 476 8.84 8.03 13.92
C GLN A 476 9.59 7.63 15.19
N GLU A 477 10.66 8.35 15.56
CA GLU A 477 11.37 8.16 16.82
C GLU A 477 10.43 8.37 18.02
N PHE A 478 9.57 9.39 18.00
CA PHE A 478 8.58 9.62 19.06
C PHE A 478 7.52 8.50 19.14
N ARG A 479 6.95 8.09 18.01
CA ARG A 479 5.96 7.00 17.95
C ARG A 479 6.56 5.65 18.40
N SER A 480 7.81 5.38 18.03
CA SER A 480 8.51 4.16 18.48
C SER A 480 8.80 4.18 19.99
N ALA A 481 9.22 5.32 20.54
CA ALA A 481 9.39 5.50 21.98
C ALA A 481 8.06 5.37 22.74
N GLU A 482 6.95 5.82 22.17
CA GLU A 482 5.61 5.63 22.74
C GLU A 482 5.24 4.15 22.91
N ILE A 483 5.44 3.36 21.85
CA ILE A 483 5.19 1.92 21.85
C ILE A 483 6.15 1.22 22.84
N GLU A 484 7.43 1.57 22.82
CA GLU A 484 8.42 1.01 23.74
C GLU A 484 8.02 1.30 25.19
N PHE A 485 7.76 2.56 25.52
CA PHE A 485 7.51 2.98 26.89
C PHE A 485 6.16 2.50 27.45
N SER A 486 5.18 2.25 26.58
CA SER A 486 3.89 1.64 26.96
C SER A 486 3.93 0.12 27.07
N THR A 487 4.93 -0.55 26.48
CA THR A 487 5.06 -2.02 26.55
C THR A 487 5.67 -2.48 27.87
N THR A 488 5.01 -3.44 28.54
CA THR A 488 5.42 -3.97 29.86
C THR A 488 6.55 -5.02 29.77
N ASP A 489 6.45 -5.98 28.86
CA ASP A 489 7.50 -7.00 28.63
C ASP A 489 8.24 -6.72 27.31
N ARG A 490 9.21 -5.80 27.41
CA ARG A 490 9.97 -5.34 26.25
C ARG A 490 10.96 -6.41 25.82
N THR A 491 11.00 -6.66 24.51
CA THR A 491 11.99 -7.48 23.86
C THR A 491 12.87 -6.59 22.99
N TYR A 492 14.17 -6.63 23.23
CA TYR A 492 15.16 -5.90 22.43
C TYR A 492 15.82 -6.87 21.46
N CYS A 493 16.32 -6.35 20.35
CA CYS A 493 17.11 -7.13 19.41
C CYS A 493 18.36 -7.66 20.12
N SER A 494 18.54 -8.99 20.07
CA SER A 494 19.71 -9.68 20.62
C SER A 494 21.01 -9.38 19.88
N ASN A 495 20.96 -8.73 18.71
CA ASN A 495 22.16 -8.28 18.00
C ASN A 495 22.77 -7.08 18.76
N PRO A 496 24.00 -7.20 19.29
CA PRO A 496 24.65 -6.14 20.05
C PRO A 496 24.88 -4.85 19.27
N GLU A 497 25.00 -4.93 17.93
CA GLU A 497 25.16 -3.75 17.07
C GLU A 497 23.82 -3.03 16.82
N CYS A 498 22.69 -3.73 16.96
CA CYS A 498 21.36 -3.17 16.74
C CYS A 498 20.74 -2.66 18.04
N GLY A 499 20.54 -3.53 19.03
CA GLY A 499 19.94 -3.20 20.32
C GLY A 499 18.55 -2.54 20.31
N LYS A 500 17.90 -2.39 19.16
CA LYS A 500 16.61 -1.70 19.03
C LYS A 500 15.48 -2.49 19.69
N SER A 501 14.52 -1.78 20.27
CA SER A 501 13.28 -2.35 20.80
C SER A 501 12.45 -2.98 19.68
N ILE A 502 11.95 -4.20 19.88
CA ILE A 502 11.09 -4.90 18.94
C ILE A 502 9.63 -4.66 19.35
N SER A 503 8.85 -4.07 18.45
CA SER A 503 7.41 -3.85 18.65
C SER A 503 6.68 -5.18 18.87
N PRO A 504 5.66 -5.23 19.77
CA PRO A 504 4.81 -6.40 19.94
C PRO A 504 4.16 -6.91 18.66
N ALA A 505 3.96 -6.04 17.65
CA ALA A 505 3.43 -6.43 16.35
C ALA A 505 4.38 -7.36 15.55
N HIS A 506 5.68 -7.35 15.85
CA HIS A 506 6.69 -8.19 15.22
C HIS A 506 7.08 -9.39 16.09
N ILE A 507 6.21 -9.76 17.04
CA ILE A 507 6.39 -10.92 17.89
C ILE A 507 5.34 -11.97 17.54
N THR A 508 5.81 -13.13 17.09
CA THR A 508 4.98 -14.31 16.82
C THR A 508 5.41 -15.45 17.72
N SER A 509 4.54 -15.85 18.65
CA SER A 509 4.86 -16.85 19.68
C SER A 509 6.07 -16.41 20.53
N ASP A 510 7.15 -17.18 20.46
CA ASP A 510 8.42 -17.04 21.17
C ASP A 510 9.50 -16.37 20.31
N GLN A 511 9.14 -15.95 19.09
CA GLN A 511 10.03 -15.38 18.11
C GLN A 511 9.74 -13.88 17.91
N ALA A 512 10.72 -13.04 18.24
CA ALA A 512 10.70 -11.61 18.00
C ALA A 512 11.56 -11.25 16.79
N HIS A 513 10.94 -10.68 15.76
CA HIS A 513 11.60 -10.28 14.52
C HIS A 513 12.00 -8.80 14.56
N CYS A 514 13.29 -8.51 14.37
CA CYS A 514 13.77 -7.13 14.35
C CYS A 514 13.60 -6.50 12.96
N ALA A 515 12.68 -5.56 12.79
CA ALA A 515 12.47 -4.85 11.52
C ALA A 515 13.64 -3.96 11.04
N ALA A 516 14.71 -3.83 11.84
CA ALA A 516 15.87 -2.98 11.51
C ALA A 516 17.09 -3.77 11.02
N CYS A 517 17.21 -5.06 11.36
CA CYS A 517 18.35 -5.89 10.97
C CYS A 517 17.98 -7.36 10.70
N ASP A 518 16.68 -7.67 10.68
CA ASP A 518 16.08 -8.98 10.48
C ASP A 518 16.56 -10.09 11.43
N ASN A 519 17.28 -9.72 12.49
CA ASN A 519 17.73 -10.68 13.48
C ASN A 519 16.56 -11.16 14.36
N LEU A 520 16.53 -12.45 14.62
CA LEU A 520 15.52 -13.12 15.41
C LEU A 520 15.96 -13.26 16.86
N SER A 521 15.12 -12.83 17.79
CA SER A 521 15.38 -12.90 19.23
C SER A 521 14.30 -13.75 19.91
N CYS A 522 14.69 -14.53 20.93
CA CYS A 522 13.75 -15.28 21.75
C CYS A 522 13.08 -14.34 22.75
N THR A 523 11.75 -14.33 22.84
CA THR A 523 11.05 -13.47 23.81
C THR A 523 11.21 -13.94 25.25
N MET A 524 11.47 -15.23 25.45
CA MET A 524 11.58 -15.85 26.78
C MET A 524 12.93 -15.53 27.43
N CYS A 525 14.04 -15.87 26.75
CA CYS A 525 15.40 -15.67 27.28
C CYS A 525 16.07 -14.36 26.81
N LYS A 526 15.42 -13.61 25.91
CA LYS A 526 15.93 -12.34 25.34
C LYS A 526 17.28 -12.44 24.61
N ASN A 527 17.70 -13.67 24.28
CA ASN A 527 18.89 -13.98 23.49
C ASN A 527 18.54 -14.26 22.01
N VAL A 528 19.54 -14.65 21.22
CA VAL A 528 19.34 -15.10 19.83
C VAL A 528 18.32 -16.23 19.78
N TYR A 529 17.40 -16.16 18.82
CA TYR A 529 16.37 -17.18 18.65
C TYR A 529 16.98 -18.56 18.41
N HIS A 530 16.42 -19.57 19.07
CA HIS A 530 16.80 -20.97 18.95
C HIS A 530 15.57 -21.82 18.60
N ALA A 531 15.75 -22.80 17.73
CA ALA A 531 14.65 -23.68 17.30
C ALA A 531 14.30 -24.78 18.33
N ASP A 532 15.23 -25.07 19.24
CA ASP A 532 15.02 -26.00 20.34
C ASP A 532 14.29 -25.34 21.52
N ASP A 533 13.80 -26.15 22.46
CA ASP A 533 13.15 -25.70 23.68
C ASP A 533 13.98 -24.66 24.44
N CYS A 534 13.34 -23.56 24.86
CA CYS A 534 14.04 -22.52 25.63
C CYS A 534 14.45 -23.04 27.01
N PRO A 535 15.74 -22.94 27.40
CA PRO A 535 16.19 -23.36 28.73
C PRO A 535 15.59 -22.50 29.84
N GLU A 536 15.21 -21.25 29.53
CA GLU A 536 14.63 -20.30 30.48
C GLU A 536 13.09 -20.33 30.51
N ASP A 537 12.44 -21.24 29.75
CA ASP A 537 11.00 -21.46 29.85
C ASP A 537 10.66 -22.25 31.12
N ALA A 538 10.38 -21.53 32.20
CA ALA A 538 10.02 -22.10 33.49
C ALA A 538 8.81 -23.05 33.43
N ALA A 539 7.83 -22.79 32.56
CA ALA A 539 6.64 -23.63 32.45
C ALA A 539 6.96 -24.97 31.76
N LEU A 540 7.78 -24.92 30.72
CA LEU A 540 8.28 -26.12 30.06
C LEU A 540 9.17 -26.94 31.01
N GLN A 541 10.10 -26.30 31.72
CA GLN A 541 10.96 -27.01 32.69
C GLN A 541 10.13 -27.74 33.76
N ALA A 542 9.12 -27.10 34.35
CA ALA A 542 8.23 -27.75 35.31
C ALA A 542 7.49 -28.95 34.70
N THR A 543 7.11 -28.88 33.42
CA THR A 543 6.47 -29.99 32.70
C THR A 543 7.44 -31.14 32.45
N LEU A 544 8.70 -30.84 32.15
CA LEU A 544 9.76 -31.83 31.97
C LEU A 544 10.13 -32.53 33.28
N GLU A 545 10.18 -31.78 34.38
CA GLU A 545 10.38 -32.34 35.73
C GLU A 545 9.26 -33.31 36.11
N LEU A 546 7.99 -32.93 35.88
CA LEU A 546 6.85 -33.80 36.11
C LEU A 546 6.91 -35.05 35.23
N ALA A 547 7.22 -34.89 33.95
CA ALA A 547 7.37 -36.02 33.03
C ALA A 547 8.46 -36.98 33.52
N TRP A 548 9.59 -36.47 34.00
CA TRP A 548 10.66 -37.28 34.56
C TRP A 548 10.21 -38.02 35.83
N SER A 549 9.53 -37.34 36.77
CA SER A 549 9.07 -37.97 38.01
C SER A 549 8.04 -39.09 37.77
N GLU A 550 7.20 -38.94 36.73
CA GLU A 550 6.20 -39.93 36.33
C GLU A 550 6.75 -41.00 35.37
N GLY A 551 8.03 -40.92 35.02
CA GLY A 551 8.69 -41.83 34.07
C GLY A 551 8.16 -41.71 32.64
N TRP A 552 7.58 -40.58 32.27
CA TRP A 552 7.15 -40.28 30.90
C TRP A 552 8.34 -39.92 30.01
N GLN A 553 8.28 -40.32 28.74
CA GLN A 553 9.38 -40.15 27.81
C GLN A 553 9.02 -39.23 26.65
N ARG A 554 9.96 -38.38 26.22
CA ARG A 554 9.79 -37.54 25.03
C ARG A 554 10.19 -38.27 23.76
N CYS A 555 9.39 -38.07 22.72
CA CYS A 555 9.75 -38.47 21.37
C CYS A 555 11.00 -37.71 20.90
N PHE A 556 12.04 -38.39 20.42
CA PHE A 556 13.25 -37.71 19.93
C PHE A 556 12.99 -36.73 18.78
N SER A 557 11.97 -37.01 17.96
CA SER A 557 11.66 -36.27 16.74
C SER A 557 10.74 -35.07 16.98
N CYS A 558 9.54 -35.27 17.54
CA CYS A 558 8.58 -34.18 17.74
C CYS A 558 8.50 -33.68 19.19
N LYS A 559 9.32 -34.24 20.09
CA LYS A 559 9.43 -33.85 21.50
C LYS A 559 8.14 -33.98 22.33
N ALA A 560 7.08 -34.56 21.77
CA ALA A 560 5.86 -34.87 22.51
C ALA A 560 6.16 -35.83 23.67
N ILE A 561 5.62 -35.53 24.85
CA ILE A 561 5.70 -36.38 26.04
C ILE A 561 4.73 -37.55 25.88
N VAL A 562 5.22 -38.76 26.11
CA VAL A 562 4.51 -40.02 25.93
C VAL A 562 4.53 -40.81 27.23
N GLN A 563 3.36 -41.29 27.63
CA GLN A 563 3.21 -42.26 28.71
C GLN A 563 3.14 -43.68 28.15
N LEU A 564 3.90 -44.62 28.73
CA LEU A 564 3.82 -46.04 28.43
C LEU A 564 2.88 -46.70 29.43
N GLY A 565 1.72 -47.15 28.96
CA GLY A 565 0.79 -47.94 29.77
C GLY A 565 1.29 -49.37 29.97
N VAL A 566 1.21 -50.20 28.92
CA VAL A 566 1.55 -51.64 28.96
C VAL A 566 2.31 -52.06 27.71
N GLY A 567 3.06 -53.17 27.77
CA GLY A 567 3.78 -53.75 26.63
C GLY A 567 5.30 -53.49 26.63
N CYS A 568 5.91 -53.64 25.46
CA CYS A 568 7.36 -53.47 25.27
C CYS A 568 7.77 -51.99 25.13
N TYR A 569 9.06 -51.70 25.22
CA TYR A 569 9.59 -50.34 25.14
C TYR A 569 9.70 -49.78 23.71
N HIS A 570 9.19 -50.47 22.69
CA HIS A 570 9.08 -49.95 21.32
C HIS A 570 7.88 -49.02 21.21
N MET A 571 8.12 -47.72 21.08
CA MET A 571 7.06 -46.72 20.95
C MET A 571 7.00 -46.13 19.55
N THR A 572 5.79 -46.00 19.02
CA THR A 572 5.52 -45.26 17.79
C THR A 572 4.78 -43.97 18.16
N CYS A 573 5.43 -42.83 17.98
CA CYS A 573 4.83 -41.53 18.27
C CYS A 573 3.74 -41.17 17.24
N LYS A 574 2.88 -40.18 17.56
CA LYS A 574 1.92 -39.60 16.59
C LYS A 574 2.61 -39.04 15.35
N CYS A 575 3.86 -38.58 15.46
CA CYS A 575 4.68 -38.16 14.31
C CYS A 575 5.27 -39.33 13.51
N ARG A 576 4.91 -40.59 13.84
CA ARG A 576 5.40 -41.85 13.25
C ARG A 576 6.86 -42.20 13.56
N ALA A 577 7.56 -41.38 14.33
CA ALA A 577 8.89 -41.74 14.81
C ALA A 577 8.81 -42.94 15.76
N GLU A 578 9.64 -43.94 15.51
CA GLU A 578 9.80 -45.11 16.37
C GLU A 578 11.00 -44.93 17.30
N PHE A 579 10.78 -45.09 18.60
CA PHE A 579 11.80 -44.80 19.61
C PHE A 579 11.72 -45.76 20.81
N CYS A 580 12.82 -45.86 21.55
CA CYS A 580 12.90 -46.60 22.80
C CYS A 580 12.31 -45.76 23.94
N TYR A 581 11.35 -46.30 24.68
CA TYR A 581 10.75 -45.60 25.81
C TYR A 581 11.75 -45.33 26.95
N VAL A 582 12.73 -46.23 27.16
CA VAL A 582 13.70 -46.10 28.26
C VAL A 582 14.63 -44.91 28.05
N CYS A 583 15.22 -44.78 26.86
CA CYS A 583 16.25 -43.76 26.60
C CYS A 583 15.84 -42.67 25.60
N GLY A 584 14.66 -42.75 24.99
CA GLY A 584 14.17 -41.78 24.01
C GLY A 584 14.81 -41.91 22.62
N ALA A 585 15.88 -42.70 22.48
CA ALA A 585 16.62 -42.84 21.22
C ALA A 585 15.82 -43.56 20.13
N LYS A 586 16.22 -43.38 18.86
CA LYS A 586 15.63 -44.06 17.71
C LYS A 586 15.59 -45.57 17.94
N TRP A 587 14.50 -46.23 17.54
CA TRP A 587 14.34 -47.66 17.79
C TRP A 587 15.48 -48.48 17.16
N LYS A 588 15.96 -49.50 17.88
CA LYS A 588 17.11 -50.36 17.54
C LYS A 588 18.48 -49.68 17.49
N THR A 589 18.63 -48.46 17.99
CA THR A 589 19.95 -47.80 18.13
C THR A 589 20.52 -47.84 19.56
N CYS A 590 19.83 -48.46 20.51
CA CYS A 590 20.23 -48.56 21.91
C CYS A 590 20.32 -50.02 22.38
N ALA A 591 21.07 -50.26 23.46
CA ALA A 591 21.21 -51.57 24.12
C ALA A 591 20.27 -51.74 25.33
N CYS A 592 19.26 -50.88 25.47
CA CYS A 592 18.27 -50.98 26.54
C CYS A 592 17.49 -52.31 26.46
N ASP A 593 17.01 -52.77 27.62
CA ASP A 593 16.06 -53.87 27.67
C ASP A 593 14.86 -53.59 26.78
N ARG A 594 14.24 -54.65 26.27
CA ARG A 594 13.14 -54.53 25.31
C ARG A 594 11.78 -54.42 25.98
N TRP A 595 11.65 -54.90 27.21
CA TRP A 595 10.43 -54.80 28.01
C TRP A 595 10.76 -54.93 29.50
N ASP A 596 9.80 -54.48 30.32
CA ASP A 596 9.73 -54.78 31.74
C ASP A 596 8.94 -56.09 31.93
N GLU A 597 9.46 -57.02 32.72
CA GLU A 597 8.85 -58.32 32.91
C GLU A 597 7.49 -58.23 33.64
N GLU A 598 7.35 -57.31 34.58
CA GLU A 598 6.08 -57.08 35.30
C GLU A 598 5.02 -56.50 34.36
N ARG A 599 5.40 -55.58 33.48
CA ARG A 599 4.47 -55.01 32.47
C ARG A 599 4.06 -56.05 31.44
N LEU A 600 4.93 -56.99 31.12
CA LEU A 600 4.61 -58.09 30.21
C LEU A 600 3.63 -59.08 30.84
N VAL A 601 3.83 -59.41 32.13
CA VAL A 601 2.88 -60.23 32.91
C VAL A 601 1.54 -59.52 33.01
N ALA A 602 1.51 -58.24 33.37
CA ALA A 602 0.28 -57.45 33.47
C ALA A 602 -0.50 -57.45 32.16
N ARG A 603 0.19 -57.33 31.02
CA ARG A 603 -0.43 -57.44 29.70
C ARG A 603 -0.95 -58.86 29.42
N ALA A 604 -0.20 -59.89 29.80
CA ALA A 604 -0.63 -61.28 29.64
C ALA A 604 -1.89 -61.58 30.48
N GLU A 605 -1.95 -61.08 31.71
CA GLU A 605 -3.13 -61.13 32.56
C GLU A 605 -4.33 -60.43 31.93
N GLU A 606 -4.15 -59.19 31.46
CA GLU A 606 -5.20 -58.42 30.78
C GLU A 606 -5.77 -59.19 29.58
N VAL A 607 -4.91 -59.75 28.73
CA VAL A 607 -5.33 -60.50 27.54
C VAL A 607 -6.10 -61.77 27.93
N VAL A 608 -5.59 -62.53 28.90
CA VAL A 608 -6.22 -63.79 29.35
C VAL A 608 -7.59 -63.52 29.99
N ASP A 609 -7.67 -62.54 30.87
CA ASP A 609 -8.92 -62.20 31.56
C ASP A 609 -9.97 -61.64 30.59
N ARG A 610 -9.52 -60.88 29.58
CA ARG A 610 -10.37 -60.31 28.54
C ARG A 610 -10.90 -61.34 27.55
N GLU A 611 -10.17 -62.42 27.31
CA GLU A 611 -10.56 -63.52 26.41
C GLU A 611 -11.34 -64.63 27.14
N ALA A 612 -11.34 -64.62 28.47
CA ALA A 612 -12.12 -65.55 29.27
C ALA A 612 -13.62 -65.29 29.15
N VAL A 613 -14.38 -66.33 28.77
CA VAL A 613 -15.85 -66.28 28.67
C VAL A 613 -16.51 -66.19 30.06
N ALA A 614 -15.84 -66.72 31.09
CA ALA A 614 -16.25 -66.68 32.49
C ALA A 614 -14.99 -66.61 33.39
N PRO A 615 -15.12 -66.20 34.67
CA PRO A 615 -13.99 -66.18 35.61
C PRO A 615 -13.30 -67.55 35.70
N LEU A 616 -12.01 -67.58 35.39
CA LEU A 616 -11.21 -68.81 35.38
C LEU A 616 -10.79 -69.20 36.80
N PRO A 617 -10.77 -70.51 37.15
CA PRO A 617 -10.13 -70.99 38.37
C PRO A 617 -8.66 -70.55 38.44
N ARG A 618 -8.17 -70.18 39.63
CA ARG A 618 -6.81 -69.64 39.83
C ARG A 618 -5.69 -70.48 39.16
N PRO A 619 -5.66 -71.83 39.25
CA PRO A 619 -4.59 -72.62 38.64
C PRO A 619 -4.62 -72.55 37.11
N GLU A 620 -5.82 -72.55 36.52
CA GLU A 620 -5.99 -72.47 35.07
C GLU A 620 -5.64 -71.07 34.55
N ARG A 621 -6.08 -70.02 35.25
CA ARG A 621 -5.71 -68.64 34.93
C ARG A 621 -4.19 -68.47 34.91
N HIS A 622 -3.50 -68.93 35.95
CA HIS A 622 -2.04 -68.82 36.06
C HIS A 622 -1.33 -69.51 34.88
N LEU A 623 -1.75 -70.73 34.52
CA LEU A 623 -1.16 -71.45 33.37
C LEU A 623 -1.35 -70.69 32.06
N ARG A 624 -2.55 -70.16 31.81
CA ARG A 624 -2.83 -69.37 30.59
C ARG A 624 -2.04 -68.06 30.56
N VAL A 625 -1.87 -67.39 31.70
CA VAL A 625 -1.06 -66.17 31.81
C VAL A 625 0.40 -66.45 31.46
N VAL A 626 0.99 -67.51 32.00
CA VAL A 626 2.38 -67.90 31.67
C VAL A 626 2.54 -68.23 30.18
N GLN A 627 1.57 -68.95 29.59
CA GLN A 627 1.58 -69.23 28.15
C GLN A 627 1.45 -67.97 27.30
N MET A 628 0.57 -67.05 27.71
CA MET A 628 0.37 -65.78 27.02
C MET A 628 1.60 -64.87 27.16
N GLN A 629 2.24 -64.84 28.33
CA GLN A 629 3.49 -64.13 28.56
C GLN A 629 4.58 -64.61 27.59
N GLU A 630 4.81 -65.92 27.48
CA GLU A 630 5.75 -66.50 26.51
C GLU A 630 5.39 -66.18 25.05
N HIS A 631 4.10 -66.18 24.72
CA HIS A 631 3.62 -65.80 23.40
C HIS A 631 3.90 -64.32 23.09
N LEU A 632 3.66 -63.42 24.05
CA LEU A 632 3.96 -61.99 23.91
C LEU A 632 5.47 -61.75 23.84
N ARG A 633 6.31 -62.47 24.62
CA ARG A 633 7.79 -62.42 24.53
C ARG A 633 8.25 -62.69 23.10
N ARG A 634 7.69 -63.70 22.43
CA ARG A 634 8.09 -64.06 21.05
C ARG A 634 7.51 -63.14 19.96
N ASN A 635 6.42 -62.42 20.26
CA ASN A 635 5.67 -61.65 19.26
C ASN A 635 5.58 -60.14 19.57
N HIS A 636 6.43 -59.60 20.45
CA HIS A 636 6.42 -58.18 20.82
C HIS A 636 6.74 -57.23 19.65
N GLU A 637 7.62 -57.62 18.72
CA GLU A 637 7.91 -56.88 17.47
C GLU A 637 6.89 -57.18 16.36
N CYS A 638 5.58 -57.09 16.66
CA CYS A 638 4.58 -57.38 15.66
C CYS A 638 4.43 -56.21 14.67
N GLU A 639 4.82 -56.41 13.41
CA GLU A 639 4.63 -55.45 12.30
C GLU A 639 3.16 -55.30 11.84
N HIS A 640 2.21 -55.92 12.54
CA HIS A 640 0.76 -55.91 12.26
C HIS A 640 0.34 -56.22 10.81
N SER A 641 1.25 -56.74 9.97
CA SER A 641 1.05 -57.15 8.58
C SER A 641 0.14 -58.36 8.41
N ARG A 642 -0.12 -59.09 9.51
CA ARG A 642 -1.06 -60.23 9.53
C ARG A 642 -2.50 -59.73 9.66
N ARG A 643 -3.40 -60.34 8.90
CA ARG A 643 -4.82 -59.97 8.89
C ARG A 643 -5.39 -59.95 10.31
N PHE A 644 -5.93 -58.80 10.69
CA PHE A 644 -6.68 -58.63 11.93
C PHE A 644 -7.95 -59.47 11.90
N GLU A 645 -8.30 -60.03 13.04
CA GLU A 645 -9.55 -60.75 13.24
C GLU A 645 -10.63 -59.81 13.76
N ARG A 646 -11.83 -59.91 13.20
CA ARG A 646 -12.99 -59.14 13.63
C ARG A 646 -13.64 -59.84 14.81
N ILE A 647 -13.67 -59.17 15.96
CA ILE A 647 -14.33 -59.63 17.17
C ILE A 647 -15.65 -58.90 17.31
N GLU A 648 -16.73 -59.66 17.52
CA GLU A 648 -18.10 -59.19 17.70
C GLU A 648 -18.63 -59.59 19.09
N GLY A 649 -19.76 -59.01 19.52
CA GLY A 649 -20.40 -59.41 20.78
C GLY A 649 -19.90 -58.72 22.05
N GLY A 650 -19.45 -57.46 21.99
CA GLY A 650 -18.91 -56.70 23.14
C GLY A 650 -19.90 -56.33 24.26
N GLY A 651 -21.12 -56.88 24.26
CA GLY A 651 -22.16 -56.61 25.26
C GLY A 651 -22.54 -55.12 25.40
N ARG A 652 -23.11 -54.74 26.55
CA ARG A 652 -23.53 -53.34 26.82
C ARG A 652 -22.37 -52.35 26.91
N ARG A 653 -21.17 -52.81 27.27
CA ARG A 653 -19.97 -51.98 27.45
C ARG A 653 -19.23 -51.68 26.14
N GLY A 654 -19.44 -52.50 25.11
CA GLY A 654 -18.74 -52.39 23.82
C GLY A 654 -17.25 -52.72 23.95
N PHE A 655 -16.49 -52.39 22.91
CA PHE A 655 -15.04 -52.54 22.83
C PHE A 655 -14.37 -51.17 22.95
N GLU A 656 -13.17 -51.12 23.50
CA GLU A 656 -12.35 -49.91 23.56
C GLU A 656 -11.12 -50.07 22.66
N CYS A 657 -10.85 -49.09 21.80
CA CYS A 657 -9.68 -49.10 20.95
C CYS A 657 -8.43 -48.78 21.76
N GLU A 658 -7.41 -49.63 21.75
CA GLU A 658 -6.19 -49.43 22.55
C GLU A 658 -5.30 -48.29 22.02
N VAL A 659 -5.56 -47.78 20.81
CA VAL A 659 -4.78 -46.68 20.18
C VAL A 659 -5.46 -45.32 20.34
N CYS A 660 -6.78 -45.24 20.20
CA CYS A 660 -7.52 -43.97 20.26
C CYS A 660 -8.50 -43.88 21.43
N GLN A 661 -8.58 -44.92 22.27
CA GLN A 661 -9.44 -45.03 23.46
C GLN A 661 -10.93 -44.83 23.20
N THR A 662 -11.35 -44.78 21.94
CA THR A 662 -12.75 -44.59 21.56
C THR A 662 -13.49 -45.92 21.65
N ARG A 663 -14.75 -45.87 22.08
CA ARG A 663 -15.59 -47.06 22.27
C ARG A 663 -16.37 -47.42 21.01
N HIS A 664 -16.39 -48.70 20.69
CA HIS A 664 -17.06 -49.28 19.52
C HIS A 664 -18.03 -50.39 19.96
N LYS A 665 -19.32 -50.24 19.62
CA LYS A 665 -20.36 -51.18 20.07
C LYS A 665 -20.55 -52.41 19.17
N LYS A 666 -20.19 -52.31 17.89
CA LYS A 666 -20.47 -53.36 16.89
C LYS A 666 -19.36 -54.42 16.85
N TYR A 667 -18.13 -53.98 16.62
CA TYR A 667 -16.98 -54.87 16.49
C TYR A 667 -15.69 -54.14 16.84
N ILE A 668 -14.62 -54.90 17.06
CA ILE A 668 -13.24 -54.41 17.09
C ILE A 668 -12.31 -55.36 16.33
N LEU A 669 -11.16 -54.88 15.91
CA LEU A 669 -10.16 -55.69 15.19
C LEU A 669 -9.06 -56.09 16.15
N GLN A 670 -8.79 -57.38 16.30
CA GLN A 670 -7.73 -57.91 17.15
C GLN A 670 -6.61 -58.50 16.30
N CYS A 671 -5.36 -58.15 16.60
CA CYS A 671 -4.21 -58.78 15.97
C CYS A 671 -4.05 -60.22 16.48
N ARG A 672 -3.88 -61.18 15.58
CA ARG A 672 -3.69 -62.61 15.92
C ARG A 672 -2.34 -62.95 16.56
N ARG A 673 -1.40 -62.00 16.57
CA ARG A 673 -0.06 -62.18 17.13
C ARG A 673 0.09 -61.49 18.48
N CYS A 674 -0.08 -60.18 18.54
CA CYS A 674 0.13 -59.40 19.75
C CYS A 674 -1.16 -59.14 20.55
N HIS A 675 -2.32 -59.64 20.08
CA HIS A 675 -3.63 -59.43 20.71
C HIS A 675 -4.02 -57.94 20.88
N LEU A 676 -3.39 -57.02 20.12
CA LEU A 676 -3.74 -55.60 20.09
C LEU A 676 -5.13 -55.39 19.48
N ARG A 677 -6.03 -54.70 20.21
CA ARG A 677 -7.37 -54.34 19.72
C ARG A 677 -7.41 -52.90 19.21
N VAL A 678 -7.77 -52.74 17.94
CA VAL A 678 -7.87 -51.43 17.26
C VAL A 678 -9.19 -51.28 16.52
N CYS A 679 -9.65 -50.04 16.37
CA CYS A 679 -10.75 -49.72 15.48
C CYS A 679 -10.32 -49.73 14.01
N GLU A 680 -11.26 -49.82 13.08
CA GLU A 680 -10.98 -49.83 11.64
C GLU A 680 -10.19 -48.58 11.19
N HIS A 681 -10.48 -47.42 11.77
CA HIS A 681 -9.76 -46.17 11.45
C HIS A 681 -8.30 -46.20 11.93
N CYS A 682 -8.05 -46.66 13.16
CA CYS A 682 -6.69 -46.79 13.67
C CYS A 682 -5.90 -47.85 12.91
N ARG A 683 -6.53 -48.97 12.54
CA ARG A 683 -5.89 -50.00 11.71
C ARG A 683 -5.43 -49.46 10.35
N ARG A 684 -6.18 -48.54 9.73
CA ARG A 684 -5.84 -48.02 8.40
C ARG A 684 -4.83 -46.88 8.43
N ASN A 685 -4.84 -46.09 9.50
CA ASN A 685 -4.16 -44.79 9.52
C ASN A 685 -3.03 -44.68 10.56
N ARG A 686 -2.95 -45.61 11.52
CA ARG A 686 -2.02 -45.53 12.67
C ARG A 686 -1.23 -46.81 12.93
N ILE A 687 -1.70 -47.93 12.39
CA ILE A 687 -1.03 -49.23 12.34
C ILE A 687 -0.75 -49.51 10.87
#